data_AF-A0A314L484-F1
#
_entry.id   AF-A0A314L484-F1
#
_cell.length_a   1.000
_cell.length_b   1.000
_cell.length_c   1.000
_cell.angle_alpha   90.00
_cell.angle_beta   90.00
_cell.angle_gamma   90.00
#
_symmetry.space_group_name_H-M   'P 1'
#
loop_
_entity.id
_entity.type
_entity.pdbx_description
1 polymer ?
#
loop_
_entity_poly.entity_id
_entity_poly.type
_entity_poly.pdbx_seq_one_letter_code
_entity_poly.pdbx_strand_id
1 'polypeptide(L)'
;MAVNGLCTSTEDFLKRCEHSGDAAYSTLRSLLERLEDPVTRKEARIFLALLQKRFATKEASDQCLQTYHFQIQDIVLEQYEGFQKRKKLTMIVIPSIFIPEDWSFTFYEGLNRHPDSIFQDKTVAELGCGNGWISIAIAEKWLPSKVYGLDINPRAVKISWINLYLNALDDNGEPIYDDEKKTLLDRVEFHESDLLAYCKDNHIELERIVGCIPQILNPNPDAMSKLITENASEEFLHSLSNYCALQGFVEDQFGLGLIARAVEEGISVIKPLGIMIFNMGGRPGQGVCKRLFERRGLRVNKLWQTKILQAADTDISALVEIEKSSMHRFEFFMGLVGDQPICARTAWAYGKAGGRISHALSVYSCQLRQPNQVRKIFEFIKNGFHDISNSLDLSFEDDAVADEKIPFLAYLASVLKENSVFPYESPAGSRWFRNLIAGFMKTYHHFPLTADNVVVFPSRAVAIENLLRLFLPHLAIVDEQLSRHLPRQWLTSLKIEKSQTDSSSEDNITVIEAPRQSDSMVELIKKLKPQVVVTGMAQFESVTSSSFEYLLDTTREIGCRLFVDISDQFELSSLPKSNGVLKFLARTTLPSHAAIICGLVKNQVYSDLEVAFVISEDKTIYKALSKTMELLQGNTALISQYYYGCLFHELLAFQLADRHPPAEREAEKLKASKMIGFPSSVSSVLNHAELSVTDSDNTLIHMDVDQSFLPIPTPVKAAIFESFVRQNIAESEIDVTSNIRQLMESSYGFPTNSKTEFIYADCPLALFSKLVLCCIHEGGTLCFPAGSNGSYVSAAKFVKANIAYIPTSPEEGFKLTQKTVESFLKTVNKPWIYISGPTVNPTGQLYLNEEIKNILSVCAKFGARVIIDTSFSGVEFNSKGWDGWNLEDTLAKLRSQNQSFCVTLLGGLYLKMLTAGINFGFLLLDHPALIDAFHSFPGLSKPHSTIKYQVKKLLDQRERTAELSNAVSQQENILASRYKLLKKTLESCGWDVLEAHSGISVVAKPSTYLGKTVKTSSDSSSWEGKLDDTNIREAMLKTTGLCINSSSWTGIPGYCRFTIALEDGDFERALTCIVKFRDMVGK
;
A
#
# COMPACT_ATOMS: atom_id res chain seq x y z
N MET A 1 -17.66 10.34 -64.89
CA MET A 1 -18.82 9.51 -64.49
C MET A 1 -19.80 10.43 -63.77
N ALA A 2 -21.08 10.38 -64.13
CA ALA A 2 -22.10 11.34 -63.68
C ALA A 2 -22.27 11.32 -62.15
N VAL A 3 -22.28 12.51 -61.53
CA VAL A 3 -22.66 12.71 -60.13
C VAL A 3 -24.17 12.55 -60.03
N ASN A 4 -24.64 11.30 -59.97
CA ASN A 4 -26.04 10.98 -59.69
C ASN A 4 -26.32 11.31 -58.21
N GLY A 5 -26.98 12.44 -57.92
CA GLY A 5 -27.42 12.68 -56.55
C GLY A 5 -27.88 14.09 -56.16
N LEU A 6 -27.54 15.15 -56.87
CA LEU A 6 -27.86 16.52 -56.44
C LEU A 6 -29.36 16.82 -56.49
N CYS A 7 -30.03 16.94 -55.34
CA CYS A 7 -31.34 17.58 -55.24
C CYS A 7 -31.16 19.10 -55.27
N THR A 8 -31.68 19.76 -56.31
CA THR A 8 -31.73 21.22 -56.44
C THR A 8 -33.09 21.81 -56.04
N SER A 9 -34.13 20.98 -55.91
CA SER A 9 -35.46 21.37 -55.44
C SER A 9 -35.78 20.75 -54.07
N THR A 10 -36.59 21.45 -53.26
CA THR A 10 -37.08 20.94 -51.97
C THR A 10 -38.01 19.74 -52.14
N GLU A 11 -38.81 19.70 -53.22
CA GLU A 11 -39.70 18.58 -53.52
C GLU A 11 -38.93 17.29 -53.85
N ASP A 12 -37.85 17.37 -54.63
CA ASP A 12 -37.04 16.18 -54.96
C ASP A 12 -36.31 15.63 -53.74
N PHE A 13 -35.86 16.52 -52.84
CA PHE A 13 -35.24 16.13 -51.57
C PHE A 13 -36.23 15.36 -50.71
N LEU A 14 -37.42 15.94 -50.49
CA LEU A 14 -38.47 15.32 -49.69
C LEU A 14 -38.94 13.99 -50.26
N LYS A 15 -39.14 13.89 -51.58
CA LYS A 15 -39.54 12.66 -52.25
C LYS A 15 -38.53 11.51 -52.05
N ARG A 16 -37.24 11.81 -51.96
CA ARG A 16 -36.22 10.80 -51.64
C ARG A 16 -36.27 10.39 -50.17
N CYS A 17 -36.51 11.34 -49.27
CA CYS A 17 -36.65 11.07 -47.84
C CYS A 17 -37.88 10.19 -47.52
N GLU A 18 -38.98 10.26 -48.28
CA GLU A 18 -40.20 9.43 -48.06
C GLU A 18 -39.96 7.91 -48.14
N HIS A 19 -38.85 7.45 -48.74
CA HIS A 19 -38.65 6.03 -49.03
C HIS A 19 -38.30 5.21 -47.77
N SER A 20 -37.43 5.74 -46.91
CA SER A 20 -37.00 5.14 -45.65
C SER A 20 -36.13 6.14 -44.86
N GLY A 21 -35.93 5.92 -43.57
CA GLY A 21 -35.01 6.77 -42.79
C GLY A 21 -33.54 6.62 -43.23
N ASP A 22 -33.13 5.46 -43.76
CA ASP A 22 -31.83 5.31 -44.44
C ASP A 22 -31.72 6.20 -45.69
N ALA A 23 -32.77 6.31 -46.49
CA ALA A 23 -32.80 7.18 -47.66
C ALA A 23 -32.79 8.67 -47.26
N ALA A 24 -33.52 9.03 -46.19
CA ALA A 24 -33.51 10.36 -45.62
C ALA A 24 -32.11 10.73 -45.09
N TYR A 25 -31.47 9.84 -44.34
CA TYR A 25 -30.11 10.02 -43.83
C TYR A 25 -29.08 10.13 -44.97
N SER A 26 -29.16 9.30 -46.01
CA SER A 26 -28.28 9.39 -47.19
C SER A 26 -28.41 10.73 -47.91
N THR A 27 -29.64 11.26 -47.99
CA THR A 27 -29.91 12.57 -48.59
C THR A 27 -29.38 13.71 -47.72
N LEU A 28 -29.52 13.61 -46.39
CA LEU A 28 -28.92 14.55 -45.42
C LEU A 28 -27.39 14.50 -45.43
N ARG A 29 -26.79 13.32 -45.57
CA ARG A 29 -25.33 13.16 -45.73
C ARG A 29 -24.82 13.83 -47.00
N SER A 30 -25.52 13.67 -48.11
CA SER A 30 -25.19 14.35 -49.37
C SER A 30 -25.29 15.87 -49.24
N LEU A 31 -26.20 16.36 -48.39
CA LEU A 31 -26.31 17.79 -48.06
C LEU A 31 -25.15 18.25 -47.17
N LEU A 32 -24.70 17.44 -46.21
CA LEU A 32 -23.53 17.73 -45.40
C LEU A 32 -22.26 17.89 -46.25
N GLU A 33 -22.02 17.01 -47.23
CA GLU A 33 -20.86 17.11 -48.13
C GLU A 33 -20.81 18.48 -48.86
N ARG A 34 -21.98 19.03 -49.21
CA ARG A 34 -22.10 20.38 -49.80
C ARG A 34 -21.93 21.51 -48.78
N LEU A 35 -22.28 21.29 -47.52
CA LEU A 35 -22.06 22.26 -46.45
C LEU A 35 -20.57 22.32 -46.07
N GLU A 36 -19.87 21.18 -46.11
CA GLU A 36 -18.45 21.10 -45.81
C GLU A 36 -17.59 21.80 -46.87
N ASP A 37 -17.94 21.65 -48.15
CA ASP A 37 -17.25 22.32 -49.26
C ASP A 37 -17.50 23.85 -49.26
N PRO A 38 -16.46 24.69 -49.07
CA PRO A 38 -16.60 26.15 -49.06
C PRO A 38 -17.22 26.74 -50.34
N VAL A 39 -17.08 26.05 -51.48
CA VAL A 39 -17.63 26.52 -52.78
C VAL A 39 -19.15 26.37 -52.81
N THR A 40 -19.67 25.28 -52.25
CA THR A 40 -21.10 24.92 -52.33
C THR A 40 -21.88 25.20 -51.03
N ARG A 41 -21.18 25.54 -49.94
CA ARG A 41 -21.74 25.80 -48.60
C ARG A 41 -22.86 26.82 -48.57
N LYS A 42 -22.66 27.97 -49.24
CA LYS A 42 -23.62 29.07 -49.25
C LYS A 42 -24.96 28.62 -49.86
N GLU A 43 -24.91 27.97 -51.01
CA GLU A 43 -26.11 27.43 -51.69
C GLU A 43 -26.79 26.33 -50.86
N ALA A 44 -26.00 25.46 -50.21
CA ALA A 44 -26.53 24.41 -49.34
C ALA A 44 -27.23 24.95 -48.09
N ARG A 45 -26.73 26.05 -47.49
CA ARG A 45 -27.39 26.72 -46.35
C ARG A 45 -28.67 27.45 -46.76
N ILE A 46 -28.69 28.10 -47.93
CA ILE A 46 -29.91 28.70 -48.50
C ILE A 46 -30.96 27.61 -48.73
N PHE A 47 -30.55 26.46 -49.26
CA PHE A 47 -31.44 25.29 -49.42
C PHE A 47 -32.02 24.82 -48.07
N LEU A 48 -31.20 24.72 -47.02
CA LEU A 48 -31.69 24.40 -45.66
C LEU A 48 -32.72 25.43 -45.14
N ALA A 49 -32.52 26.72 -45.42
CA ALA A 49 -33.48 27.77 -45.03
C ALA A 49 -34.84 27.58 -45.72
N LEU A 50 -34.82 27.22 -47.01
CA LEU A 50 -36.03 26.93 -47.79
C LEU A 50 -36.73 25.67 -47.27
N LEU A 51 -35.95 24.63 -46.93
CA LEU A 51 -36.48 23.41 -46.34
C LEU A 51 -37.13 23.67 -44.96
N GLN A 52 -36.51 24.49 -44.10
CA GLN A 52 -37.09 24.88 -42.81
C GLN A 52 -38.42 25.62 -42.97
N LYS A 53 -38.51 26.57 -43.91
CA LYS A 53 -39.75 27.34 -44.17
C LYS A 53 -40.92 26.46 -44.61
N ARG A 54 -40.66 25.28 -45.18
CA ARG A 54 -41.68 24.29 -45.55
C ARG A 54 -42.42 23.71 -44.33
N PHE A 55 -41.77 23.65 -43.17
CA PHE A 55 -42.28 23.02 -41.95
C PHE A 55 -42.34 24.02 -40.77
N ALA A 56 -42.92 25.19 -41.00
CA ALA A 56 -42.90 26.31 -40.04
C ALA A 56 -43.85 26.16 -38.84
N THR A 57 -44.79 25.21 -38.86
CA THR A 57 -45.70 24.93 -37.72
C THR A 57 -45.31 23.64 -37.02
N LYS A 58 -45.66 23.53 -35.72
CA LYS A 58 -45.36 22.34 -34.92
C LYS A 58 -46.02 21.09 -35.50
N GLU A 59 -47.26 21.19 -35.95
CA GLU A 59 -47.99 20.07 -36.56
C GLU A 59 -47.36 19.62 -37.88
N ALA A 60 -46.82 20.54 -38.68
CA ALA A 60 -46.11 20.22 -39.92
C ALA A 60 -44.74 19.58 -39.65
N SER A 61 -44.06 20.00 -38.58
CA SER A 61 -42.80 19.41 -38.12
C SER A 61 -43.00 17.98 -37.59
N ASP A 62 -44.05 17.73 -36.79
CA ASP A 62 -44.36 16.40 -36.28
C ASP A 62 -44.76 15.42 -37.42
N GLN A 63 -45.53 15.90 -38.41
CA GLN A 63 -45.83 15.13 -39.63
C GLN A 63 -44.59 14.87 -40.49
N CYS A 64 -43.58 15.75 -40.43
CA CYS A 64 -42.33 15.58 -41.15
C CYS A 64 -41.56 14.35 -40.67
N LEU A 65 -41.52 14.09 -39.36
CA LEU A 65 -40.84 12.92 -38.81
C LEU A 65 -41.50 11.62 -39.28
N GLN A 66 -42.84 11.58 -39.27
CA GLN A 66 -43.62 10.40 -39.67
C GLN A 66 -43.54 10.11 -41.17
N THR A 67 -43.47 11.15 -42.00
CA THR A 67 -43.56 11.03 -43.47
C THR A 67 -42.20 11.01 -44.16
N TYR A 68 -41.26 11.83 -43.68
CA TYR A 68 -39.96 12.07 -44.30
C TYR A 68 -38.78 11.57 -43.44
N HIS A 69 -39.05 10.95 -42.29
CA HIS A 69 -38.03 10.37 -41.40
C HIS A 69 -36.98 11.38 -40.89
N PHE A 70 -37.33 12.67 -40.81
CA PHE A 70 -36.58 13.69 -40.08
C PHE A 70 -37.50 14.78 -39.55
N GLN A 71 -37.07 15.52 -38.54
CA GLN A 71 -37.79 16.64 -37.95
C GLN A 71 -36.89 17.87 -37.87
N ILE A 72 -37.45 19.06 -38.09
CA ILE A 72 -36.80 20.34 -37.79
C ILE A 72 -37.50 20.96 -36.61
N GLN A 73 -36.78 21.18 -35.51
CA GLN A 73 -37.34 21.73 -34.28
C GLN A 73 -36.47 22.87 -33.73
N ASP A 74 -37.13 23.82 -33.07
CA ASP A 74 -36.46 24.91 -32.36
C ASP A 74 -36.35 24.59 -30.86
N ILE A 75 -35.15 24.75 -30.31
CA ILE A 75 -34.88 24.67 -28.87
C ILE A 75 -34.73 26.10 -28.35
N VAL A 76 -35.56 26.50 -27.39
CA VAL A 76 -35.52 27.83 -26.78
C VAL A 76 -34.56 27.82 -25.58
N LEU A 77 -33.54 28.69 -25.59
CA LEU A 77 -32.47 28.68 -24.58
C LEU A 77 -32.74 29.59 -23.36
N GLU A 78 -33.47 30.70 -23.53
CA GLU A 78 -33.77 31.66 -22.46
C GLU A 78 -35.18 32.25 -22.60
N GLN A 79 -35.88 32.41 -21.48
CA GLN A 79 -37.25 33.01 -21.42
C GLN A 79 -37.29 34.43 -20.81
N TYR A 80 -36.14 35.01 -20.43
CA TYR A 80 -36.10 36.35 -19.84
C TYR A 80 -35.86 37.44 -20.89
N GLU A 81 -36.74 38.46 -20.89
CA GLU A 81 -36.58 39.67 -21.71
C GLU A 81 -35.49 40.56 -21.10
N GLY A 82 -34.25 40.47 -21.59
CA GLY A 82 -33.19 41.38 -21.11
C GLY A 82 -31.80 41.28 -21.73
N PHE A 83 -31.41 40.15 -22.34
CA PHE A 83 -30.06 39.98 -22.90
C PHE A 83 -30.05 39.82 -24.43
N GLN A 84 -29.05 40.43 -25.08
CA GLN A 84 -28.85 40.50 -26.54
C GLN A 84 -28.28 39.21 -27.18
N LYS A 85 -28.45 38.03 -26.58
CA LYS A 85 -27.94 36.75 -27.13
C LYS A 85 -29.01 35.96 -27.89
N ARG A 86 -28.59 35.00 -28.72
CA ARG A 86 -29.46 34.15 -29.55
C ARG A 86 -30.49 33.40 -28.68
N LYS A 87 -31.78 33.60 -28.98
CA LYS A 87 -32.90 33.08 -28.17
C LYS A 87 -33.27 31.62 -28.44
N LYS A 88 -32.88 31.07 -29.59
CA LYS A 88 -33.23 29.70 -30.03
C LYS A 88 -32.14 29.07 -30.89
N LEU A 89 -32.05 27.74 -30.83
CA LEU A 89 -31.28 26.91 -31.76
C LEU A 89 -32.23 26.12 -32.65
N THR A 90 -31.98 26.07 -33.95
CA THR A 90 -32.74 25.19 -34.86
C THR A 90 -31.97 23.90 -35.08
N MET A 91 -32.63 22.76 -34.87
CA MET A 91 -32.02 21.44 -34.91
C MET A 91 -32.78 20.51 -35.87
N ILE A 92 -32.04 19.76 -36.68
CA ILE A 92 -32.51 18.58 -37.40
C ILE A 92 -32.34 17.36 -36.50
N VAL A 93 -33.37 16.51 -36.46
CA VAL A 93 -33.37 15.25 -35.72
C VAL A 93 -33.88 14.13 -36.64
N ILE A 94 -33.37 12.91 -36.47
CA ILE A 94 -33.77 11.72 -37.23
C ILE A 94 -34.11 10.58 -36.26
N PRO A 95 -34.88 9.54 -36.67
CA PRO A 95 -35.30 8.44 -35.80
C PRO A 95 -34.14 7.64 -35.16
N SER A 96 -32.96 7.65 -35.78
CA SER A 96 -31.78 6.89 -35.32
C SER A 96 -30.92 7.64 -34.28
N ILE A 97 -31.35 8.82 -33.81
CA ILE A 97 -30.66 9.61 -32.79
C ILE A 97 -31.65 10.11 -31.73
N PHE A 98 -31.16 10.39 -30.53
CA PHE A 98 -32.00 10.84 -29.43
C PHE A 98 -32.55 12.26 -29.65
N ILE A 99 -33.84 12.44 -29.37
CA ILE A 99 -34.51 13.74 -29.45
C ILE A 99 -34.26 14.50 -28.13
N PRO A 100 -33.96 15.81 -28.16
CA PRO A 100 -33.90 16.63 -26.95
C PRO A 100 -35.15 16.49 -26.07
N GLU A 101 -34.96 15.94 -24.88
CA GLU A 101 -36.00 15.66 -23.88
C GLU A 101 -35.55 16.04 -22.46
N ASP A 102 -36.37 15.71 -21.45
CA ASP A 102 -36.19 16.10 -20.05
C ASP A 102 -34.78 15.84 -19.50
N TRP A 103 -34.10 14.76 -19.92
CA TRP A 103 -32.71 14.48 -19.54
C TRP A 103 -31.76 15.59 -19.99
N SER A 104 -31.79 15.92 -21.28
CA SER A 104 -30.92 16.93 -21.88
C SER A 104 -31.26 18.34 -21.41
N PHE A 105 -32.55 18.65 -21.17
CA PHE A 105 -32.98 19.93 -20.62
C PHE A 105 -32.52 20.11 -19.18
N THR A 106 -32.75 19.11 -18.32
CA THR A 106 -32.24 19.11 -16.93
C THR A 106 -30.74 19.31 -16.90
N PHE A 107 -30.02 18.67 -17.82
CA PHE A 107 -28.58 18.81 -17.89
C PHE A 107 -28.16 20.26 -18.20
N TYR A 108 -28.72 20.87 -19.24
CA TYR A 108 -28.44 22.26 -19.60
C TYR A 108 -28.85 23.25 -18.50
N GLU A 109 -29.98 23.03 -17.82
CA GLU A 109 -30.36 23.79 -16.62
C GLU A 109 -29.30 23.70 -15.52
N GLY A 110 -28.74 22.52 -15.30
CA GLY A 110 -27.64 22.32 -14.37
C GLY A 110 -26.36 23.06 -14.78
N LEU A 111 -26.02 23.07 -16.08
CA LEU A 111 -24.89 23.85 -16.60
C LEU A 111 -25.08 25.35 -16.33
N ASN A 112 -26.30 25.86 -16.47
CA ASN A 112 -26.65 27.27 -16.18
C ASN A 112 -26.53 27.66 -14.70
N ARG A 113 -26.28 26.73 -13.77
CA ARG A 113 -26.08 27.04 -12.34
C ARG A 113 -24.66 27.54 -12.04
N HIS A 114 -23.73 27.38 -12.97
CA HIS A 114 -22.37 27.90 -12.86
C HIS A 114 -22.27 29.38 -13.28
N PRO A 115 -21.22 30.12 -12.86
CA PRO A 115 -20.96 31.47 -13.34
C PRO A 115 -20.66 31.46 -14.85
N ASP A 116 -20.94 32.57 -15.55
CA ASP A 116 -20.76 32.67 -17.01
C ASP A 116 -19.31 32.39 -17.48
N SER A 117 -18.32 32.55 -16.61
CA SER A 117 -16.91 32.25 -16.93
C SER A 117 -16.56 30.76 -16.94
N ILE A 118 -17.52 29.86 -16.67
CA ILE A 118 -17.25 28.42 -16.48
C ILE A 118 -16.63 27.74 -17.70
N PHE A 119 -17.10 28.07 -18.91
CA PHE A 119 -16.57 27.52 -20.17
C PHE A 119 -15.75 28.52 -20.98
N GLN A 120 -15.69 29.79 -20.57
CA GLN A 120 -14.97 30.84 -21.30
C GLN A 120 -13.49 30.51 -21.48
N ASP A 121 -13.03 30.60 -22.72
CA ASP A 121 -11.66 30.26 -23.15
C ASP A 121 -11.23 28.81 -22.85
N LYS A 122 -12.16 27.92 -22.50
CA LYS A 122 -11.85 26.53 -22.13
C LYS A 122 -11.90 25.58 -23.31
N THR A 123 -11.08 24.53 -23.24
CA THR A 123 -11.23 23.34 -24.07
C THR A 123 -12.21 22.37 -23.39
N VAL A 124 -13.31 22.06 -24.07
CA VAL A 124 -14.45 21.30 -23.55
C VAL A 124 -14.65 20.03 -24.39
N ALA A 125 -14.96 18.91 -23.74
CA ALA A 125 -15.53 17.75 -24.42
C ALA A 125 -16.96 17.48 -23.92
N GLU A 126 -17.89 17.28 -24.83
CA GLU A 126 -19.23 16.75 -24.54
C GLU A 126 -19.29 15.27 -24.90
N LEU A 127 -19.66 14.43 -23.92
CA LEU A 127 -19.87 13.00 -24.09
C LEU A 127 -21.35 12.70 -24.36
N GLY A 128 -21.62 12.01 -25.46
CA GLY A 128 -22.98 11.69 -25.92
C GLY A 128 -23.67 12.92 -26.49
N CYS A 129 -23.03 13.60 -27.44
CA CYS A 129 -23.54 14.86 -27.96
C CYS A 129 -24.84 14.73 -28.76
N GLY A 130 -25.21 13.52 -29.21
CA GLY A 130 -26.47 13.26 -29.91
C GLY A 130 -26.58 14.10 -31.18
N ASN A 131 -27.55 15.01 -31.24
CA ASN A 131 -27.72 15.92 -32.37
C ASN A 131 -26.88 17.22 -32.28
N GLY A 132 -26.04 17.36 -31.24
CA GLY A 132 -25.07 18.44 -31.07
C GLY A 132 -25.60 19.71 -30.39
N TRP A 133 -26.86 19.74 -29.95
CA TRP A 133 -27.48 20.99 -29.49
C TRP A 133 -26.82 21.59 -28.24
N ILE A 134 -26.38 20.77 -27.28
CA ILE A 134 -25.72 21.24 -26.06
C ILE A 134 -24.32 21.77 -26.37
N SER A 135 -23.52 21.07 -27.19
CA SER A 135 -22.24 21.58 -27.70
C SER A 135 -22.38 22.98 -28.33
N ILE A 136 -23.39 23.16 -29.18
CA ILE A 136 -23.67 24.44 -29.83
C ILE A 136 -24.13 25.48 -28.81
N ALA A 137 -25.03 25.11 -27.89
CA ALA A 137 -25.50 26.01 -26.83
C ALA A 137 -24.35 26.46 -25.91
N ILE A 138 -23.41 25.56 -25.60
CA ILE A 138 -22.23 25.88 -24.80
C ILE A 138 -21.37 26.91 -25.52
N ALA A 139 -21.13 26.70 -26.82
CA ALA A 139 -20.32 27.59 -27.63
C ALA A 139 -20.94 28.99 -27.78
N GLU A 140 -22.24 29.06 -28.02
CA GLU A 140 -23.01 30.30 -28.18
C GLU A 140 -23.04 31.11 -26.87
N LYS A 141 -23.29 30.44 -25.73
CA LYS A 141 -23.49 31.14 -24.47
C LYS A 141 -22.20 31.58 -23.80
N TRP A 142 -21.20 30.70 -23.74
CA TRP A 142 -20.05 30.86 -22.85
C TRP A 142 -18.70 31.04 -23.55
N LEU A 143 -18.66 31.14 -24.89
CA LEU A 143 -17.46 31.46 -25.66
C LEU A 143 -16.20 30.61 -25.30
N PRO A 144 -16.29 29.27 -25.34
CA PRO A 144 -15.14 28.39 -25.13
C PRO A 144 -14.11 28.52 -26.26
N SER A 145 -12.85 28.17 -25.97
CA SER A 145 -11.80 28.06 -26.99
C SER A 145 -12.13 26.98 -28.00
N LYS A 146 -12.62 25.83 -27.52
CA LYS A 146 -13.03 24.69 -28.36
C LYS A 146 -14.00 23.78 -27.62
N VAL A 147 -14.98 23.22 -28.34
CA VAL A 147 -15.89 22.17 -27.89
C VAL A 147 -15.77 20.98 -28.82
N TYR A 148 -15.42 19.82 -28.27
CA TYR A 148 -15.42 18.54 -28.96
C TYR A 148 -16.69 17.78 -28.57
N GLY A 149 -17.67 17.71 -29.46
CA GLY A 149 -18.85 16.87 -29.30
C GLY A 149 -18.52 15.44 -29.72
N LEU A 150 -18.65 14.49 -28.80
CA LEU A 150 -18.23 13.10 -28.98
C LEU A 150 -19.46 12.18 -28.90
N ASP A 151 -19.63 11.33 -29.91
CA ASP A 151 -20.69 10.32 -29.91
C ASP A 151 -20.21 9.03 -30.58
N ILE A 152 -20.68 7.88 -30.09
CA ILE A 152 -20.36 6.58 -30.67
C ILE A 152 -21.23 6.28 -31.90
N ASN A 153 -22.38 6.96 -32.05
CA ASN A 153 -23.27 6.80 -33.18
C ASN A 153 -22.80 7.70 -34.35
N PRO A 154 -22.32 7.14 -35.46
CA PRO A 154 -21.80 7.93 -36.57
C PRO A 154 -22.87 8.79 -37.26
N ARG A 155 -24.16 8.40 -37.19
CA ARG A 155 -25.26 9.24 -37.70
C ARG A 155 -25.45 10.49 -36.83
N ALA A 156 -25.30 10.36 -35.51
CA ALA A 156 -25.39 11.46 -34.56
C ALA A 156 -24.33 12.53 -34.83
N VAL A 157 -23.08 12.12 -35.06
CA VAL A 157 -21.97 13.02 -35.43
C VAL A 157 -22.27 13.82 -36.70
N LYS A 158 -22.74 13.15 -37.76
CA LYS A 158 -23.04 13.83 -39.04
C LYS A 158 -24.22 14.78 -38.94
N ILE A 159 -25.28 14.39 -38.24
CA ILE A 159 -26.41 15.30 -37.98
C ILE A 159 -25.96 16.50 -37.14
N SER A 160 -25.08 16.29 -36.16
CA SER A 160 -24.49 17.37 -35.36
C SER A 160 -23.72 18.38 -36.21
N TRP A 161 -22.95 17.92 -37.21
CA TRP A 161 -22.30 18.81 -38.18
C TRP A 161 -23.30 19.62 -39.02
N ILE A 162 -24.37 19.01 -39.51
CA ILE A 162 -25.44 19.74 -40.24
C ILE A 162 -26.05 20.81 -39.33
N ASN A 163 -26.34 20.45 -38.08
CA ASN A 163 -26.90 21.37 -37.09
C ASN A 163 -25.94 22.50 -36.73
N LEU A 164 -24.63 22.24 -36.72
CA LEU A 164 -23.63 23.28 -36.55
C LEU A 164 -23.68 24.30 -37.68
N TYR A 165 -23.69 23.85 -38.94
CA TYR A 165 -23.82 24.75 -40.09
C TYR A 165 -25.15 25.53 -40.09
N LEU A 166 -26.23 24.87 -39.67
CA LEU A 166 -27.56 25.49 -39.58
C LEU A 166 -27.56 26.68 -38.62
N ASN A 167 -26.80 26.60 -37.53
CA ASN A 167 -26.70 27.65 -36.52
C ASN A 167 -25.48 28.58 -36.72
N ALA A 168 -24.44 28.17 -37.42
CA ALA A 168 -23.25 29.00 -37.64
C ALA A 168 -23.40 30.01 -38.79
N LEU A 169 -24.36 29.78 -39.69
CA LEU A 169 -24.60 30.60 -40.88
C LEU A 169 -26.00 31.19 -40.86
N ASP A 170 -26.15 32.42 -41.36
CA ASP A 170 -27.44 33.07 -41.56
C ASP A 170 -28.25 32.45 -42.72
N ASP A 171 -29.46 32.94 -42.95
CA ASP A 171 -30.33 32.41 -44.02
C ASP A 171 -29.81 32.66 -45.44
N ASN A 172 -28.84 33.56 -45.60
CA ASN A 172 -28.15 33.83 -46.86
C ASN A 172 -26.86 33.00 -47.01
N GLY A 173 -26.50 32.21 -46.00
CA GLY A 173 -25.27 31.42 -45.96
C GLY A 173 -24.02 32.20 -45.55
N GLU A 174 -24.17 33.40 -44.99
CA GLU A 174 -23.06 34.20 -44.46
C GLU A 174 -22.74 33.78 -43.01
N PRO A 175 -21.46 33.78 -42.60
CA PRO A 175 -21.08 33.42 -41.23
C PRO A 175 -21.61 34.38 -40.17
N ILE A 176 -22.05 33.80 -39.05
CA ILE A 176 -22.48 34.56 -37.87
C ILE A 176 -21.29 34.65 -36.91
N TYR A 177 -20.91 35.88 -36.59
CA TYR A 177 -19.78 36.19 -35.72
C TYR A 177 -20.24 36.53 -34.31
N ASP A 178 -19.51 36.03 -33.33
CA ASP A 178 -19.59 36.46 -31.94
C ASP A 178 -18.76 37.72 -31.66
N ASP A 179 -18.77 38.16 -30.40
CA ASP A 179 -18.06 39.36 -29.93
C ASP A 179 -16.53 39.29 -30.12
N GLU A 180 -15.95 38.08 -30.27
CA GLU A 180 -14.53 37.85 -30.52
C GLU A 180 -14.21 37.71 -32.02
N LYS A 181 -15.19 37.95 -32.91
CA LYS A 181 -15.09 37.74 -34.35
C LYS A 181 -14.78 36.29 -34.74
N LYS A 182 -15.21 35.33 -33.91
CA LYS A 182 -15.22 33.90 -34.23
C LYS A 182 -16.64 33.45 -34.56
N THR A 183 -16.75 32.33 -35.24
CA THR A 183 -18.01 31.67 -35.58
C THR A 183 -18.15 30.40 -34.76
N LEU A 184 -19.36 29.83 -34.71
CA LEU A 184 -19.55 28.50 -34.13
C LEU A 184 -18.68 27.42 -34.82
N LEU A 185 -18.36 27.58 -36.10
CA LEU A 185 -17.47 26.66 -36.83
C LEU A 185 -16.03 26.72 -36.33
N ASP A 186 -15.59 27.85 -35.78
CA ASP A 186 -14.27 27.98 -35.16
C ASP A 186 -14.24 27.28 -33.78
N ARG A 187 -15.38 27.26 -33.09
CA ARG A 187 -15.50 26.82 -31.69
C ARG A 187 -15.91 25.37 -31.51
N VAL A 188 -16.66 24.75 -32.42
CA VAL A 188 -17.23 23.41 -32.23
C VAL A 188 -16.76 22.43 -33.29
N GLU A 189 -16.45 21.21 -32.89
CA GLU A 189 -16.20 20.06 -33.78
C GLU A 189 -16.92 18.83 -33.26
N PHE A 190 -17.32 17.92 -34.16
CA PHE A 190 -17.93 16.64 -33.81
C PHE A 190 -17.14 15.46 -34.35
N HIS A 191 -16.92 14.46 -33.50
CA HIS A 191 -16.11 13.28 -33.83
C HIS A 191 -16.78 11.99 -33.36
N GLU A 192 -16.64 10.94 -34.16
CA GLU A 192 -17.00 9.58 -33.73
C GLU A 192 -16.01 9.12 -32.66
N SER A 193 -16.52 8.75 -31.49
CA SER A 193 -15.66 8.41 -30.35
C SER A 193 -16.41 7.53 -29.35
N ASP A 194 -15.77 6.43 -28.92
CA ASP A 194 -16.17 5.74 -27.70
C ASP A 194 -15.66 6.55 -26.49
N LEU A 195 -16.59 7.27 -25.84
CA LEU A 195 -16.29 8.21 -24.77
C LEU A 195 -15.16 9.18 -25.16
N LEU A 196 -14.03 9.16 -24.44
CA LEU A 196 -12.91 10.10 -24.60
C LEU A 196 -11.80 9.54 -25.50
N ALA A 197 -12.02 8.42 -26.22
CA ALA A 197 -11.03 7.81 -27.10
C ALA A 197 -10.42 8.82 -28.09
N TYR A 198 -11.26 9.60 -28.78
CA TYR A 198 -10.78 10.64 -29.71
C TYR A 198 -9.82 11.64 -29.04
N CYS A 199 -10.15 12.12 -27.83
CA CYS A 199 -9.30 13.06 -27.11
C CYS A 199 -7.98 12.42 -26.69
N LYS A 200 -8.00 11.16 -26.26
CA LYS A 200 -6.80 10.41 -25.86
C LYS A 200 -5.88 10.17 -27.05
N ASP A 201 -6.42 9.69 -28.16
CA ASP A 201 -5.68 9.32 -29.37
C ASP A 201 -5.04 10.55 -30.04
N ASN A 202 -5.67 11.72 -29.89
CA ASN A 202 -5.16 13.00 -30.40
C ASN A 202 -4.42 13.84 -29.36
N HIS A 203 -4.15 13.30 -28.16
CA HIS A 203 -3.45 13.99 -27.06
C HIS A 203 -4.06 15.35 -26.68
N ILE A 204 -5.39 15.43 -26.67
CA ILE A 204 -6.14 16.65 -26.32
C ILE A 204 -6.30 16.72 -24.80
N GLU A 205 -5.77 17.76 -24.18
CA GLU A 205 -6.00 18.06 -22.77
C GLU A 205 -7.26 18.91 -22.57
N LEU A 206 -8.11 18.48 -21.65
CA LEU A 206 -9.43 19.07 -21.43
C LEU A 206 -9.48 19.88 -20.14
N GLU A 207 -10.14 21.03 -20.16
CA GLU A 207 -10.46 21.80 -18.94
C GLU A 207 -11.88 21.52 -18.45
N ARG A 208 -12.76 21.06 -19.34
CA ARG A 208 -14.14 20.69 -19.01
C ARG A 208 -14.51 19.40 -19.71
N ILE A 209 -15.19 18.52 -18.99
CA ILE A 209 -15.81 17.32 -19.53
C ILE A 209 -17.27 17.39 -19.11
N VAL A 210 -18.19 17.39 -20.06
CA VAL A 210 -19.62 17.40 -19.78
C VAL A 210 -20.22 16.14 -20.39
N GLY A 211 -21.15 15.47 -19.69
CA GLY A 211 -21.74 14.25 -20.21
C GLY A 211 -23.17 14.04 -19.75
N CYS A 212 -24.06 13.85 -20.72
CA CYS A 212 -25.40 13.30 -20.51
C CYS A 212 -25.46 11.95 -21.22
N ILE A 213 -24.79 10.95 -20.64
CA ILE A 213 -24.61 9.63 -21.25
C ILE A 213 -25.59 8.60 -20.66
N PRO A 214 -25.90 7.52 -21.40
CA PRO A 214 -26.91 6.53 -21.01
C PRO A 214 -26.61 5.82 -19.68
N GLN A 215 -27.68 5.44 -18.97
CA GLN A 215 -27.62 4.64 -17.73
C GLN A 215 -28.49 3.39 -17.84
N ILE A 216 -27.85 2.24 -18.04
CA ILE A 216 -28.52 1.03 -18.50
C ILE A 216 -28.27 -0.10 -17.53
N LEU A 217 -29.35 -0.72 -17.07
CA LEU A 217 -29.31 -1.81 -16.10
C LEU A 217 -29.07 -3.14 -16.80
N ASN A 218 -28.07 -3.88 -16.35
CA ASN A 218 -27.76 -5.25 -16.77
C ASN A 218 -27.69 -5.44 -18.31
N PRO A 219 -26.70 -4.83 -18.96
CA PRO A 219 -26.64 -4.80 -20.42
C PRO A 219 -26.31 -6.15 -21.05
N ASN A 220 -26.89 -6.42 -22.24
CA ASN A 220 -26.63 -7.65 -23.00
C ASN A 220 -25.21 -7.64 -23.62
N PRO A 221 -24.31 -8.57 -23.25
CA PRO A 221 -22.93 -8.62 -23.76
C PRO A 221 -22.84 -8.86 -25.28
N ASP A 222 -23.78 -9.59 -25.87
CA ASP A 222 -23.71 -10.01 -27.28
C ASP A 222 -23.93 -8.85 -28.26
N ALA A 223 -24.53 -7.74 -27.81
CA ALA A 223 -24.92 -6.61 -28.65
C ALA A 223 -23.73 -5.85 -29.26
N MET A 224 -22.55 -5.86 -28.61
CA MET A 224 -21.36 -5.10 -29.05
C MET A 224 -20.33 -5.92 -29.85
N SER A 225 -20.49 -7.24 -29.98
CA SER A 225 -19.60 -8.06 -30.82
C SER A 225 -19.76 -7.80 -32.33
N LYS A 226 -20.72 -6.93 -32.71
CA LYS A 226 -21.03 -6.56 -34.08
C LYS A 226 -20.33 -5.25 -34.44
N LEU A 227 -19.65 -5.22 -35.59
CA LEU A 227 -19.05 -4.01 -36.17
C LEU A 227 -20.08 -2.86 -36.22
N ILE A 228 -19.83 -1.78 -35.48
CA ILE A 228 -20.62 -0.55 -35.55
C ILE A 228 -20.29 0.11 -36.88
N THR A 229 -21.28 0.23 -37.75
CA THR A 229 -21.15 0.90 -39.05
C THR A 229 -22.39 1.75 -39.30
N GLU A 230 -22.26 2.81 -40.10
CA GLU A 230 -23.39 3.66 -40.48
C GLU A 230 -24.54 2.92 -41.19
N ASN A 231 -24.26 1.73 -41.72
CA ASN A 231 -25.20 0.86 -42.42
C ASN A 231 -25.97 -0.09 -41.47
N ALA A 232 -25.76 0.00 -40.15
CA ALA A 232 -26.54 -0.75 -39.19
C ALA A 232 -28.00 -0.27 -39.13
N SER A 233 -28.91 -1.13 -38.66
CA SER A 233 -30.34 -0.80 -38.62
C SER A 233 -30.63 0.41 -37.72
N GLU A 234 -31.67 1.19 -38.05
CA GLU A 234 -32.09 2.36 -37.27
C GLU A 234 -32.34 2.02 -35.80
N GLU A 235 -33.01 0.89 -35.55
CA GLU A 235 -33.23 0.39 -34.19
C GLU A 235 -31.92 0.08 -33.46
N PHE A 236 -30.91 -0.47 -34.13
CA PHE A 236 -29.60 -0.75 -33.52
C PHE A 236 -28.81 0.54 -33.23
N LEU A 237 -28.83 1.51 -34.15
CA LEU A 237 -28.15 2.80 -33.94
C LEU A 237 -28.84 3.64 -32.86
N HIS A 238 -30.16 3.63 -32.81
CA HIS A 238 -30.94 4.21 -31.70
C HIS A 238 -30.70 3.43 -30.40
N SER A 239 -30.45 2.13 -30.47
CA SER A 239 -30.15 1.33 -29.30
C SER A 239 -28.71 1.51 -28.80
N LEU A 240 -27.76 2.04 -29.58
CA LEU A 240 -26.44 2.47 -29.07
C LEU A 240 -26.57 3.58 -28.00
N SER A 241 -27.61 4.42 -28.08
CA SER A 241 -27.97 5.36 -27.00
C SER A 241 -28.66 4.71 -25.80
N ASN A 242 -28.99 3.40 -25.86
CA ASN A 242 -29.74 2.67 -24.84
C ASN A 242 -29.09 1.33 -24.38
N TYR A 243 -27.97 0.91 -24.96
CA TYR A 243 -27.28 -0.35 -24.62
C TYR A 243 -25.76 -0.17 -24.63
N CYS A 244 -25.13 -0.36 -23.47
CA CYS A 244 -23.68 -0.35 -23.30
C CYS A 244 -23.29 -1.61 -22.55
N ALA A 245 -22.36 -2.43 -23.05
CA ALA A 245 -21.95 -3.70 -22.43
C ALA A 245 -21.48 -3.56 -20.97
N LEU A 246 -21.39 -4.69 -20.24
CA LEU A 246 -20.77 -4.74 -18.91
C LEU A 246 -19.36 -4.13 -18.98
N GLN A 247 -19.10 -3.12 -18.16
CA GLN A 247 -17.80 -2.42 -18.13
C GLN A 247 -16.78 -3.11 -17.20
N GLY A 248 -17.22 -4.07 -16.38
CA GLY A 248 -16.39 -4.77 -15.40
C GLY A 248 -16.31 -4.04 -14.05
N PHE A 249 -17.20 -3.07 -13.81
CA PHE A 249 -17.25 -2.26 -12.60
C PHE A 249 -18.37 -2.73 -11.66
N VAL A 250 -18.17 -2.54 -10.34
CA VAL A 250 -19.24 -2.74 -9.34
C VAL A 250 -20.46 -1.87 -9.64
N GLU A 251 -20.27 -0.73 -10.29
CA GLU A 251 -21.31 0.21 -10.72
C GLU A 251 -22.19 -0.30 -11.87
N ASP A 252 -21.80 -1.36 -12.59
CA ASP A 252 -22.60 -1.97 -13.66
C ASP A 252 -23.95 -2.48 -13.15
N GLN A 253 -24.00 -3.02 -11.92
CA GLN A 253 -25.24 -3.51 -11.32
C GLN A 253 -26.29 -2.40 -11.09
N PHE A 254 -25.86 -1.14 -11.06
CA PHE A 254 -26.71 0.04 -10.89
C PHE A 254 -26.90 0.82 -12.20
N GLY A 255 -26.36 0.32 -13.32
CA GLY A 255 -26.37 0.98 -14.61
C GLY A 255 -25.52 2.24 -14.70
N LEU A 256 -24.47 2.31 -13.86
CA LEU A 256 -23.56 3.44 -13.75
C LEU A 256 -22.15 3.14 -14.32
N GLY A 257 -21.92 1.94 -14.85
CA GLY A 257 -20.62 1.50 -15.36
C GLY A 257 -20.04 2.40 -16.45
N LEU A 258 -20.86 2.88 -17.39
CA LEU A 258 -20.40 3.79 -18.45
C LEU A 258 -19.91 5.14 -17.89
N ILE A 259 -20.59 5.68 -16.89
CA ILE A 259 -20.17 6.92 -16.20
C ILE A 259 -18.88 6.66 -15.41
N ALA A 260 -18.78 5.53 -14.72
CA ALA A 260 -17.55 5.13 -14.04
C ALA A 260 -16.35 5.09 -15.00
N ARG A 261 -16.50 4.45 -16.17
CA ARG A 261 -15.47 4.45 -17.22
C ARG A 261 -15.15 5.86 -17.73
N ALA A 262 -16.17 6.67 -18.02
CA ALA A 262 -16.00 8.04 -18.50
C ALA A 262 -15.23 8.92 -17.50
N VAL A 263 -15.48 8.75 -16.20
CA VAL A 263 -14.73 9.43 -15.14
C VAL A 263 -13.27 8.98 -15.14
N GLU A 264 -12.99 7.68 -15.21
CA GLU A 264 -11.61 7.16 -15.21
C GLU A 264 -10.82 7.51 -16.47
N GLU A 265 -11.46 7.58 -17.63
CA GLU A 265 -10.87 8.15 -18.84
C GLU A 265 -10.67 9.65 -18.69
N GLY A 266 -11.63 10.36 -18.10
CA GLY A 266 -11.56 11.78 -17.78
C GLY A 266 -10.33 12.12 -16.93
N ILE A 267 -10.03 11.32 -15.90
CA ILE A 267 -8.85 11.52 -15.03
C ILE A 267 -7.55 11.52 -15.84
N SER A 268 -7.49 10.79 -16.96
CA SER A 268 -6.27 10.72 -17.79
C SER A 268 -6.07 11.89 -18.76
N VAL A 269 -7.12 12.63 -19.11
CA VAL A 269 -7.07 13.72 -20.11
C VAL A 269 -7.40 15.09 -19.54
N ILE A 270 -7.98 15.17 -18.34
CA ILE A 270 -8.36 16.42 -17.73
C ILE A 270 -7.14 17.15 -17.13
N LYS A 271 -7.08 18.46 -17.30
CA LYS A 271 -6.08 19.31 -16.63
C LYS A 271 -6.33 19.34 -15.12
N PRO A 272 -5.31 19.65 -14.28
CA PRO A 272 -5.43 19.60 -12.82
C PRO A 272 -6.62 20.36 -12.23
N LEU A 273 -6.96 21.54 -12.77
CA LEU A 273 -8.09 22.36 -12.31
C LEU A 273 -9.37 22.17 -13.14
N GLY A 274 -9.42 21.10 -13.93
CA GLY A 274 -10.57 20.82 -14.77
C GLY A 274 -11.78 20.32 -13.98
N ILE A 275 -12.95 20.44 -14.60
CA ILE A 275 -14.24 20.11 -13.99
C ILE A 275 -14.96 19.10 -14.89
N MET A 276 -15.45 18.03 -14.28
CA MET A 276 -16.34 17.08 -14.95
C MET A 276 -17.78 17.33 -14.50
N ILE A 277 -18.73 17.41 -15.43
CA ILE A 277 -20.13 17.67 -15.12
C ILE A 277 -20.98 16.57 -15.75
N PHE A 278 -21.69 15.81 -14.93
CA PHE A 278 -22.49 14.68 -15.39
C PHE A 278 -23.94 14.81 -14.96
N ASN A 279 -24.84 14.50 -15.88
CA ASN A 279 -26.25 14.27 -15.57
C ASN A 279 -26.46 12.82 -15.14
N MET A 280 -27.21 12.60 -14.07
CA MET A 280 -27.42 11.27 -13.51
C MET A 280 -28.86 11.00 -13.10
N GLY A 281 -29.37 9.85 -13.52
CA GLY A 281 -30.57 9.24 -12.96
C GLY A 281 -30.36 8.82 -11.50
N GLY A 282 -31.23 9.31 -10.63
CA GLY A 282 -31.22 9.09 -9.19
C GLY A 282 -31.82 7.76 -8.73
N ARG A 283 -32.14 6.84 -9.66
CA ARG A 283 -32.71 5.52 -9.33
C ARG A 283 -31.87 4.75 -8.31
N PRO A 284 -30.52 4.68 -8.43
CA PRO A 284 -29.65 4.00 -7.44
C PRO A 284 -29.58 4.72 -6.08
N GLY A 285 -30.20 5.88 -5.94
CA GLY A 285 -30.13 6.72 -4.76
C GLY A 285 -28.92 7.64 -4.73
N GLN A 286 -29.07 8.76 -4.01
CA GLN A 286 -28.09 9.85 -4.04
C GLN A 286 -26.72 9.44 -3.49
N GLY A 287 -26.68 8.57 -2.48
CA GLY A 287 -25.44 8.06 -1.89
C GLY A 287 -24.60 7.28 -2.89
N VAL A 288 -25.23 6.38 -3.67
CA VAL A 288 -24.53 5.58 -4.69
C VAL A 288 -24.03 6.49 -5.82
N CYS A 289 -24.84 7.46 -6.26
CA CYS A 289 -24.45 8.39 -7.31
C CYS A 289 -23.22 9.22 -6.93
N LYS A 290 -23.18 9.76 -5.70
CA LYS A 290 -22.01 10.52 -5.21
C LYS A 290 -20.79 9.64 -5.05
N ARG A 291 -20.98 8.45 -4.45
CA ARG A 291 -19.89 7.51 -4.16
C ARG A 291 -19.13 7.09 -5.42
N LEU A 292 -19.79 6.99 -6.58
CA LEU A 292 -19.15 6.72 -7.87
C LEU A 292 -17.96 7.65 -8.15
N PHE A 293 -18.11 8.95 -7.87
CA PHE A 293 -17.08 9.96 -8.08
C PHE A 293 -16.13 10.05 -6.88
N GLU A 294 -16.67 10.04 -5.66
CA GLU A 294 -15.88 10.18 -4.43
C GLU A 294 -14.84 9.06 -4.30
N ARG A 295 -15.22 7.81 -4.59
CA ARG A 295 -14.29 6.66 -4.55
C ARG A 295 -13.16 6.76 -5.57
N ARG A 296 -13.30 7.60 -6.60
CA ARG A 296 -12.31 7.87 -7.65
C ARG A 296 -11.48 9.14 -7.34
N GLY A 297 -11.61 9.70 -6.13
CA GLY A 297 -10.82 10.83 -5.66
C GLY A 297 -11.36 12.19 -6.10
N LEU A 298 -12.66 12.28 -6.45
CA LEU A 298 -13.30 13.54 -6.82
C LEU A 298 -14.10 14.15 -5.65
N ARG A 299 -14.08 15.48 -5.54
CA ARG A 299 -15.07 16.26 -4.77
C ARG A 299 -16.32 16.44 -5.62
N VAL A 300 -17.48 16.20 -5.04
CA VAL A 300 -18.76 16.23 -5.75
C VAL A 300 -19.64 17.35 -5.20
N ASN A 301 -20.15 18.19 -6.08
CA ASN A 301 -21.19 19.17 -5.77
C ASN A 301 -22.44 18.90 -6.61
N LYS A 302 -23.61 18.82 -5.98
CA LYS A 302 -24.89 18.67 -6.68
C LYS A 302 -25.40 20.06 -7.07
N LEU A 303 -25.36 20.38 -8.37
CA LEU A 303 -25.72 21.70 -8.90
C LEU A 303 -27.23 21.88 -9.02
N TRP A 304 -27.89 20.83 -9.50
CA TRP A 304 -29.30 20.86 -9.88
C TRP A 304 -29.93 19.49 -9.70
N GLN A 305 -31.24 19.47 -9.44
CA GLN A 305 -32.02 18.25 -9.38
C GLN A 305 -33.48 18.53 -9.77
N THR A 306 -34.04 17.67 -10.61
CA THR A 306 -35.48 17.66 -10.93
C THR A 306 -36.04 16.24 -10.84
N LYS A 307 -37.35 16.08 -10.98
CA LYS A 307 -38.02 14.77 -11.10
C LYS A 307 -38.61 14.64 -12.49
N ILE A 308 -38.40 13.48 -13.11
CA ILE A 308 -38.94 13.15 -14.42
C ILE A 308 -39.78 11.88 -14.35
N LEU A 309 -40.78 11.77 -15.21
CA LEU A 309 -41.55 10.54 -15.32
C LEU A 309 -40.66 9.41 -15.84
N GLN A 310 -40.82 8.22 -15.27
CA GLN A 310 -40.18 7.02 -15.82
C GLN A 310 -40.83 6.70 -17.16
N ALA A 311 -40.02 6.52 -18.20
CA ALA A 311 -40.51 6.10 -19.50
C ALA A 311 -41.22 4.74 -19.39
N ALA A 312 -42.36 4.61 -20.07
CA ALA A 312 -43.27 3.48 -19.91
C ALA A 312 -42.72 2.15 -20.46
N ASP A 313 -41.74 2.24 -21.35
CA ASP A 313 -41.00 1.15 -21.98
C ASP A 313 -39.79 0.68 -21.16
N THR A 314 -39.39 1.41 -20.12
CA THR A 314 -38.26 1.01 -19.27
C THR A 314 -38.69 -0.08 -18.29
N ASP A 315 -38.17 -1.30 -18.46
CA ASP A 315 -38.38 -2.37 -17.50
C ASP A 315 -37.51 -2.20 -16.24
N ILE A 316 -38.17 -2.04 -15.09
CA ILE A 316 -37.51 -1.95 -13.78
C ILE A 316 -37.55 -3.27 -12.98
N SER A 317 -38.03 -4.36 -13.58
CA SER A 317 -38.11 -5.68 -12.93
C SER A 317 -36.74 -6.18 -12.43
N ALA A 318 -35.67 -5.89 -13.15
CA ALA A 318 -34.30 -6.23 -12.74
C ALA A 318 -33.92 -5.60 -11.39
N LEU A 319 -34.38 -4.38 -11.12
CA LEU A 319 -34.10 -3.69 -9.85
C LEU A 319 -34.81 -4.35 -8.67
N VAL A 320 -36.00 -4.91 -8.91
CA VAL A 320 -36.76 -5.65 -7.90
C VAL A 320 -36.01 -6.90 -7.44
N GLU A 321 -35.39 -7.63 -8.36
CA GLU A 321 -34.58 -8.82 -8.03
C GLU A 321 -33.29 -8.44 -7.28
N ILE A 322 -32.69 -7.28 -7.59
CA ILE A 322 -31.56 -6.75 -6.83
C ILE A 322 -31.97 -6.40 -5.38
N GLU A 323 -33.12 -5.74 -5.17
CA GLU A 323 -33.63 -5.45 -3.81
C GLU A 323 -33.99 -6.70 -3.01
N LYS A 324 -34.25 -7.82 -3.68
CA LYS A 324 -34.58 -9.10 -3.04
C LYS A 324 -33.32 -9.81 -2.54
N SER A 325 -32.20 -9.63 -3.23
CA SER A 325 -30.92 -10.30 -2.97
C SER A 325 -29.87 -9.43 -2.28
N SER A 326 -30.13 -8.12 -2.15
CA SER A 326 -29.24 -7.14 -1.53
C SER A 326 -29.95 -6.28 -0.47
N MET A 327 -29.15 -5.64 0.40
CA MET A 327 -29.66 -4.64 1.37
C MET A 327 -29.89 -3.26 0.73
N HIS A 328 -29.60 -3.10 -0.56
CA HIS A 328 -29.75 -1.83 -1.26
C HIS A 328 -31.23 -1.50 -1.51
N ARG A 329 -31.56 -0.20 -1.50
CA ARG A 329 -32.90 0.31 -1.83
C ARG A 329 -32.80 1.36 -2.93
N PHE A 330 -33.54 1.15 -4.01
CA PHE A 330 -33.65 2.13 -5.08
C PHE A 330 -34.63 3.25 -4.69
N GLU A 331 -34.48 4.42 -5.33
CA GLU A 331 -35.27 5.61 -5.06
C GLU A 331 -36.18 5.96 -6.26
N PHE A 332 -37.47 5.72 -6.10
CA PHE A 332 -38.54 6.15 -7.02
C PHE A 332 -39.55 7.04 -6.28
N PHE A 333 -40.45 7.72 -7.01
CA PHE A 333 -41.54 8.49 -6.41
C PHE A 333 -42.86 8.21 -7.11
N MET A 334 -43.97 8.35 -6.38
CA MET A 334 -45.32 8.26 -6.94
C MET A 334 -45.67 9.56 -7.66
N GLY A 335 -45.59 9.57 -8.99
CA GLY A 335 -45.75 10.76 -9.82
C GLY A 335 -44.68 11.82 -9.56
N LEU A 336 -44.85 13.02 -10.14
CA LEU A 336 -43.89 14.13 -10.01
C LEU A 336 -43.98 14.85 -8.66
N VAL A 337 -45.13 14.78 -7.99
CA VAL A 337 -45.41 15.52 -6.74
C VAL A 337 -45.02 14.71 -5.50
N GLY A 338 -44.87 13.38 -5.60
CA GLY A 338 -44.49 12.54 -4.47
C GLY A 338 -43.16 12.96 -3.87
N ASP A 339 -43.12 13.22 -2.58
CA ASP A 339 -41.97 13.74 -1.83
C ASP A 339 -41.15 12.63 -1.16
N GLN A 340 -41.79 11.53 -0.78
CA GLN A 340 -41.14 10.37 -0.18
C GLN A 340 -40.67 9.35 -1.23
N PRO A 341 -39.42 8.88 -1.15
CA PRO A 341 -38.94 7.82 -2.02
C PRO A 341 -39.59 6.48 -1.67
N ILE A 342 -39.96 5.72 -2.70
CA ILE A 342 -40.44 4.33 -2.64
C ILE A 342 -39.40 3.40 -3.27
N CYS A 343 -39.33 2.16 -2.77
CA CYS A 343 -38.41 1.15 -3.30
C CYS A 343 -38.84 0.62 -4.67
N ALA A 344 -37.94 -0.06 -5.39
CA ALA A 344 -38.22 -0.62 -6.71
C ALA A 344 -39.43 -1.58 -6.69
N ARG A 345 -39.57 -2.40 -5.64
CA ARG A 345 -40.73 -3.31 -5.49
C ARG A 345 -42.06 -2.58 -5.48
N THR A 346 -42.16 -1.51 -4.69
CA THR A 346 -43.37 -0.70 -4.61
C THR A 346 -43.61 0.06 -5.90
N ALA A 347 -42.56 0.62 -6.51
CA ALA A 347 -42.66 1.34 -7.77
C ALA A 347 -43.14 0.43 -8.92
N TRP A 348 -42.60 -0.77 -9.03
CA TRP A 348 -43.00 -1.76 -10.04
C TRP A 348 -44.45 -2.19 -9.86
N ALA A 349 -44.87 -2.51 -8.64
CA ALA A 349 -46.25 -2.89 -8.34
C ALA A 349 -47.23 -1.74 -8.63
N TYR A 350 -46.89 -0.50 -8.23
CA TYR A 350 -47.70 0.68 -8.49
C TYR A 350 -47.81 1.00 -9.98
N GLY A 351 -46.70 0.89 -10.73
CA GLY A 351 -46.67 1.06 -12.18
C GLY A 351 -47.54 0.04 -12.91
N LYS A 352 -47.45 -1.25 -12.54
CA LYS A 352 -48.30 -2.31 -13.11
C LYS A 352 -49.78 -2.13 -12.79
N ALA A 353 -50.12 -1.46 -11.69
CA ALA A 353 -51.49 -1.08 -11.34
C ALA A 353 -51.99 0.18 -12.07
N GLY A 354 -51.24 0.73 -13.03
CA GLY A 354 -51.59 1.93 -13.80
C GLY A 354 -51.15 3.25 -13.16
N GLY A 355 -50.41 3.20 -12.05
CA GLY A 355 -49.81 4.36 -11.42
C GLY A 355 -48.64 4.93 -12.24
N ARG A 356 -48.42 6.24 -12.18
CA ARG A 356 -47.23 6.88 -12.78
C ARG A 356 -46.11 6.92 -11.75
N ILE A 357 -44.93 6.44 -12.11
CA ILE A 357 -43.72 6.54 -11.28
C ILE A 357 -42.77 7.58 -11.87
N SER A 358 -42.01 8.23 -11.00
CA SER A 358 -40.96 9.17 -11.37
C SER A 358 -39.64 8.83 -10.66
N HIS A 359 -38.54 9.38 -11.15
CA HIS A 359 -37.25 9.33 -10.48
C HIS A 359 -36.58 10.70 -10.59
N ALA A 360 -35.59 10.95 -9.73
CA ALA A 360 -34.84 12.20 -9.79
C ALA A 360 -33.80 12.18 -10.92
N LEU A 361 -33.54 13.30 -11.55
CA LEU A 361 -32.33 13.57 -12.34
C LEU A 361 -31.49 14.59 -11.59
N SER A 362 -30.20 14.33 -11.42
CA SER A 362 -29.27 15.20 -10.70
C SER A 362 -28.07 15.54 -11.57
N VAL A 363 -27.68 16.81 -11.58
CA VAL A 363 -26.46 17.28 -12.26
C VAL A 363 -25.37 17.47 -11.22
N TYR A 364 -24.27 16.75 -11.38
CA TYR A 364 -23.12 16.77 -10.48
C TYR A 364 -21.94 17.46 -11.14
N SER A 365 -21.31 18.41 -10.44
CA SER A 365 -20.00 18.98 -10.77
C SER A 365 -18.95 18.30 -9.92
N CYS A 366 -17.93 17.76 -10.57
CA CYS A 366 -16.89 16.93 -9.97
C CYS A 366 -15.50 17.48 -10.28
N GLN A 367 -14.66 17.60 -9.25
CA GLN A 367 -13.27 18.07 -9.36
C GLN A 367 -12.32 17.10 -8.67
N LEU A 368 -11.13 16.89 -9.23
CA LEU A 368 -10.11 16.08 -8.56
C LEU A 368 -9.64 16.73 -7.26
N ARG A 369 -9.61 15.96 -6.16
CA ARG A 369 -9.11 16.42 -4.85
C ARG A 369 -7.63 16.85 -4.94
N GLN A 370 -6.80 15.93 -5.41
CA GLN A 370 -5.36 16.10 -5.56
C GLN A 370 -4.93 15.57 -6.94
N PRO A 371 -5.04 16.39 -7.99
CA PRO A 371 -5.08 15.90 -9.37
C PRO A 371 -3.85 15.08 -9.79
N ASN A 372 -2.65 15.53 -9.41
CA ASN A 372 -1.41 14.84 -9.78
C ASN A 372 -1.30 13.48 -9.08
N GLN A 373 -1.65 13.42 -7.80
CA GLN A 373 -1.60 12.22 -6.98
C GLN A 373 -2.65 11.19 -7.44
N VAL A 374 -3.89 11.63 -7.64
CA VAL A 374 -4.97 10.78 -8.14
C VAL A 374 -4.63 10.23 -9.53
N ARG A 375 -4.09 11.07 -10.42
CA ARG A 375 -3.65 10.61 -11.75
C ARG A 375 -2.58 9.52 -11.65
N LYS A 376 -1.56 9.69 -10.79
CA LYS A 376 -0.53 8.66 -10.55
C LYS A 376 -1.13 7.33 -10.05
N ILE A 377 -2.10 7.37 -9.15
CA ILE A 377 -2.81 6.19 -8.65
C ILE A 377 -3.50 5.45 -9.81
N PHE A 378 -4.29 6.16 -10.62
CA PHE A 378 -4.99 5.55 -11.75
C PHE A 378 -4.05 5.07 -12.86
N GLU A 379 -2.95 5.78 -13.12
CA GLU A 379 -1.90 5.32 -14.05
C GLU A 379 -1.26 4.02 -13.57
N PHE A 380 -1.03 3.85 -12.27
CA PHE A 380 -0.52 2.59 -11.72
C PHE A 380 -1.54 1.45 -11.91
N ILE A 381 -2.81 1.68 -11.55
CA ILE A 381 -3.88 0.67 -11.68
C ILE A 381 -4.06 0.22 -13.14
N LYS A 382 -4.03 1.15 -14.10
CA LYS A 382 -4.16 0.84 -15.53
C LYS A 382 -2.98 0.05 -16.10
N ASN A 383 -1.81 0.08 -15.46
CA ASN A 383 -0.60 -0.61 -15.94
C ASN A 383 -0.48 -2.02 -15.33
N GLY A 384 -1.48 -2.88 -15.58
CA GLY A 384 -1.43 -4.31 -15.22
C GLY A 384 -2.07 -4.69 -13.89
N PHE A 385 -2.89 -3.81 -13.29
CA PHE A 385 -3.54 -4.03 -12.00
C PHE A 385 -5.05 -3.73 -12.03
N HIS A 386 -5.70 -3.96 -13.17
CA HIS A 386 -7.12 -3.64 -13.36
C HIS A 386 -8.05 -4.30 -12.32
N ASP A 387 -7.70 -5.48 -11.82
CA ASP A 387 -8.47 -6.18 -10.77
C ASP A 387 -8.58 -5.37 -9.47
N ILE A 388 -7.63 -4.46 -9.20
CA ILE A 388 -7.63 -3.59 -8.01
C ILE A 388 -8.60 -2.42 -8.16
N SER A 389 -9.00 -2.05 -9.39
CA SER A 389 -9.89 -0.90 -9.63
C SER A 389 -11.20 -1.00 -8.85
N ASN A 390 -11.75 -2.21 -8.73
CA ASN A 390 -12.96 -2.49 -7.96
C ASN A 390 -12.76 -2.36 -6.44
N SER A 391 -11.54 -2.53 -5.94
CA SER A 391 -11.15 -2.34 -4.54
C SER A 391 -10.77 -0.89 -4.22
N LEU A 392 -10.59 -0.03 -5.23
CA LEU A 392 -10.26 1.39 -5.05
C LEU A 392 -11.41 2.14 -4.36
N ASP A 393 -11.10 2.69 -3.18
CA ASP A 393 -12.01 3.56 -2.46
C ASP A 393 -11.24 4.77 -1.91
N LEU A 394 -11.35 5.89 -2.63
CA LEU A 394 -10.84 7.21 -2.22
C LEU A 394 -11.96 8.13 -1.71
N SER A 395 -13.08 7.56 -1.25
CA SER A 395 -14.12 8.34 -0.57
C SER A 395 -13.69 8.58 0.88
N PHE A 396 -13.82 9.82 1.36
CA PHE A 396 -13.40 10.20 2.71
C PHE A 396 -14.45 11.10 3.33
N GLU A 397 -14.78 10.83 4.58
CA GLU A 397 -15.65 11.71 5.38
C GLU A 397 -14.89 12.96 5.86
N ASP A 398 -13.59 12.80 6.16
CA ASP A 398 -12.70 13.87 6.59
C ASP A 398 -11.65 14.18 5.51
N ASP A 399 -11.57 15.44 5.11
CA ASP A 399 -10.60 15.92 4.12
C ASP A 399 -9.15 15.76 4.63
N ALA A 400 -8.90 15.82 5.94
CA ALA A 400 -7.57 15.61 6.49
C ALA A 400 -7.06 14.17 6.26
N VAL A 401 -7.95 13.17 6.35
CA VAL A 401 -7.63 11.76 6.06
C VAL A 401 -7.36 11.59 4.56
N ALA A 402 -8.13 12.26 3.70
CA ALA A 402 -7.88 12.27 2.26
C ALA A 402 -6.50 12.88 1.94
N ASP A 403 -6.17 13.97 2.63
CA ASP A 403 -4.92 14.71 2.43
C ASP A 403 -3.68 13.93 2.86
N GLU A 404 -3.79 12.98 3.79
CA GLU A 404 -2.70 12.05 4.14
C GLU A 404 -2.69 10.79 3.24
N LYS A 405 -3.84 10.18 2.99
CA LYS A 405 -3.92 8.87 2.30
C LYS A 405 -3.61 8.97 0.81
N ILE A 406 -4.13 9.97 0.11
CA ILE A 406 -3.98 10.09 -1.35
C ILE A 406 -2.51 10.28 -1.76
N PRO A 407 -1.71 11.16 -1.12
CA PRO A 407 -0.29 11.29 -1.43
C PRO A 407 0.50 10.02 -1.13
N PHE A 408 0.24 9.38 0.01
CA PHE A 408 0.90 8.11 0.33
C PHE A 408 0.61 7.03 -0.71
N LEU A 409 -0.64 6.89 -1.16
CA LEU A 409 -0.99 5.94 -2.22
C LEU A 409 -0.29 6.28 -3.54
N ALA A 410 -0.19 7.56 -3.91
CA ALA A 410 0.55 7.97 -5.09
C ALA A 410 2.07 7.70 -4.97
N TYR A 411 2.64 7.89 -3.78
CA TYR A 411 4.03 7.52 -3.47
C TYR A 411 4.24 6.01 -3.57
N LEU A 412 3.39 5.22 -2.90
CA LEU A 412 3.45 3.76 -2.93
C LEU A 412 3.31 3.21 -4.36
N ALA A 413 2.39 3.75 -5.15
CA ALA A 413 2.24 3.42 -6.57
C ALA A 413 3.53 3.68 -7.36
N SER A 414 4.19 4.81 -7.10
CA SER A 414 5.46 5.17 -7.76
C SER A 414 6.58 4.21 -7.33
N VAL A 415 6.71 3.94 -6.03
CA VAL A 415 7.69 2.97 -5.48
C VAL A 415 7.50 1.58 -6.08
N LEU A 416 6.27 1.08 -6.16
CA LEU A 416 5.99 -0.24 -6.71
C LEU A 416 6.17 -0.31 -8.23
N LYS A 417 5.98 0.81 -8.94
CA LYS A 417 6.20 0.90 -10.39
C LYS A 417 7.68 0.97 -10.74
N GLU A 418 8.43 1.82 -10.05
CA GLU A 418 9.83 2.14 -10.36
C GLU A 418 10.81 1.10 -9.81
N ASN A 419 10.53 0.57 -8.61
CA ASN A 419 11.44 -0.38 -7.98
C ASN A 419 11.06 -1.83 -8.32
N SER A 420 12.04 -2.59 -8.81
CA SER A 420 11.93 -4.03 -8.97
C SER A 420 12.07 -4.76 -7.64
N VAL A 421 12.75 -4.17 -6.65
CA VAL A 421 13.13 -4.75 -5.36
C VAL A 421 12.99 -3.70 -4.24
N PHE A 422 12.69 -4.13 -3.01
CA PHE A 422 12.77 -3.24 -1.84
C PHE A 422 14.21 -3.12 -1.32
N PRO A 423 14.70 -1.91 -1.00
CA PRO A 423 16.08 -1.72 -0.56
C PRO A 423 16.33 -2.33 0.82
N TYR A 424 17.59 -2.68 1.08
CA TYR A 424 18.05 -3.07 2.41
C TYR A 424 17.85 -1.95 3.44
N GLU A 425 17.46 -2.32 4.65
CA GLU A 425 17.37 -1.43 5.79
C GLU A 425 18.30 -1.87 6.92
N SER A 426 19.04 -0.90 7.47
CA SER A 426 19.80 -1.08 8.70
C SER A 426 18.87 -1.46 9.87
N PRO A 427 19.33 -2.23 10.87
CA PRO A 427 18.58 -2.45 12.11
C PRO A 427 18.14 -1.17 12.82
N ALA A 428 18.84 -0.04 12.60
CA ALA A 428 18.43 1.25 13.12
C ALA A 428 17.23 1.89 12.39
N GLY A 429 16.77 1.31 11.28
CA GLY A 429 15.77 1.86 10.37
C GLY A 429 16.38 2.49 9.12
N SER A 430 15.54 2.69 8.10
CA SER A 430 15.93 3.29 6.83
C SER A 430 16.61 4.65 7.03
N ARG A 431 17.76 4.84 6.38
CA ARG A 431 18.49 6.11 6.44
C ARG A 431 17.66 7.26 5.85
N TRP A 432 16.84 6.98 4.82
CA TRP A 432 15.89 7.95 4.27
C TRP A 432 14.88 8.41 5.31
N PHE A 433 14.23 7.47 6.01
CA PHE A 433 13.23 7.79 7.02
C PHE A 433 13.85 8.53 8.23
N ARG A 434 15.02 8.10 8.69
CA ARG A 434 15.75 8.78 9.76
C ARG A 434 16.18 10.20 9.38
N ASN A 435 16.60 10.42 8.14
CA ASN A 435 16.90 11.75 7.61
C ASN A 435 15.66 12.65 7.58
N LEU A 436 14.48 12.12 7.27
CA LEU A 436 13.23 12.86 7.31
C LEU A 436 12.83 13.26 8.73
N ILE A 437 12.95 12.35 9.71
CA ILE A 437 12.74 12.66 11.13
C ILE A 437 13.71 13.78 11.56
N ALA A 438 15.01 13.63 11.25
CA ALA A 438 16.02 14.62 11.59
C ALA A 438 15.75 15.98 10.91
N GLY A 439 15.36 15.97 9.63
CA GLY A 439 14.98 17.16 8.88
C GLY A 439 13.77 17.86 9.48
N PHE A 440 12.75 17.12 9.91
CA PHE A 440 11.57 17.65 10.59
C PHE A 440 11.94 18.31 11.91
N MET A 441 12.72 17.62 12.75
CA MET A 441 13.20 18.16 14.04
C MET A 441 14.04 19.43 13.85
N LYS A 442 14.92 19.46 12.84
CA LYS A 442 15.74 20.64 12.51
C LYS A 442 14.88 21.81 12.04
N THR A 443 13.88 21.55 11.19
CA THR A 443 13.10 22.59 10.50
C THR A 443 12.01 23.19 11.39
N TYR A 444 11.25 22.35 12.09
CA TYR A 444 10.06 22.78 12.84
C TYR A 444 10.30 22.94 14.34
N HIS A 445 11.31 22.27 14.90
CA HIS A 445 11.63 22.32 16.31
C HIS A 445 12.99 22.95 16.62
N HIS A 446 13.75 23.37 15.60
CA HIS A 446 15.10 23.93 15.72
C HIS A 446 16.07 23.04 16.51
N PHE A 447 15.83 21.72 16.49
CA PHE A 447 16.67 20.74 17.14
C PHE A 447 17.64 20.15 16.11
N PRO A 448 18.95 20.48 16.14
CA PRO A 448 19.92 20.03 15.14
C PRO A 448 20.26 18.55 15.33
N LEU A 449 19.44 17.70 14.72
CA LEU A 449 19.54 16.24 14.75
C LEU A 449 20.14 15.69 13.45
N THR A 450 20.79 14.53 13.52
CA THR A 450 21.20 13.74 12.35
C THR A 450 20.60 12.34 12.40
N ALA A 451 20.62 11.60 11.29
CA ALA A 451 20.15 10.21 11.26
C ALA A 451 20.90 9.29 12.24
N ASP A 452 22.15 9.64 12.59
CA ASP A 452 22.99 8.89 13.54
C ASP A 452 22.59 9.09 15.01
N ASN A 453 21.53 9.87 15.25
CA ASN A 453 20.94 10.06 16.57
C ASN A 453 19.59 9.35 16.73
N VAL A 454 19.06 8.75 15.66
CA VAL A 454 17.69 8.20 15.60
C VAL A 454 17.74 6.70 15.37
N VAL A 455 17.08 5.93 16.23
CA VAL A 455 16.86 4.48 16.05
C VAL A 455 15.37 4.23 15.96
N VAL A 456 14.93 3.52 14.93
CA VAL A 456 13.51 3.24 14.63
C VAL A 456 13.11 1.88 15.20
N PHE A 457 11.93 1.83 15.82
CA PHE A 457 11.33 0.67 16.46
C PHE A 457 9.92 0.42 15.88
N PRO A 458 9.43 -0.85 15.88
CA PRO A 458 8.08 -1.17 15.42
C PRO A 458 6.97 -0.49 16.24
N SER A 459 7.19 -0.27 17.54
CA SER A 459 6.24 0.42 18.40
C SER A 459 6.91 1.01 19.62
N ARG A 460 6.22 1.93 20.31
CA ARG A 460 6.63 2.53 21.57
C ARG A 460 6.84 1.45 22.65
N ALA A 461 5.96 0.45 22.70
CA ALA A 461 6.06 -0.65 23.66
C ALA A 461 7.34 -1.48 23.46
N VAL A 462 7.68 -1.80 22.20
CA VAL A 462 8.90 -2.54 21.87
C VAL A 462 10.16 -1.72 22.21
N ALA A 463 10.14 -0.41 21.96
CA ALA A 463 11.25 0.47 22.33
C ALA A 463 11.53 0.44 23.85
N ILE A 464 10.48 0.56 24.67
CA ILE A 464 10.59 0.56 26.15
C ILE A 464 11.05 -0.81 26.67
N GLU A 465 10.49 -1.92 26.16
CA GLU A 465 10.91 -3.26 26.57
C GLU A 465 12.40 -3.50 26.24
N ASN A 466 12.82 -3.15 25.02
CA ASN A 466 14.20 -3.29 24.57
C ASN A 466 15.17 -2.45 25.41
N LEU A 467 14.77 -1.23 25.79
CA LEU A 467 15.54 -0.36 26.68
C LEU A 467 15.76 -1.01 28.05
N LEU A 468 14.70 -1.51 28.69
CA LEU A 468 14.82 -2.15 30.00
C LEU A 468 15.68 -3.43 29.93
N ARG A 469 15.59 -4.20 28.83
CA ARG A 469 16.45 -5.37 28.61
C ARG A 469 17.91 -5.01 28.37
N LEU A 470 18.19 -3.88 27.73
CA LEU A 470 19.54 -3.40 27.47
C LEU A 470 20.28 -3.04 28.77
N PHE A 471 19.58 -2.41 29.73
CA PHE A 471 20.17 -1.97 30.99
C PHE A 471 20.06 -3.01 32.12
N LEU A 472 19.07 -3.91 32.08
CA LEU A 472 18.75 -4.86 33.17
C LEU A 472 18.72 -4.18 34.55
N PRO A 473 17.93 -3.12 34.75
CA PRO A 473 17.90 -2.42 36.02
C PRO A 473 17.28 -3.30 37.10
N HIS A 474 17.92 -3.42 38.26
CA HIS A 474 17.33 -4.07 39.44
C HIS A 474 16.04 -3.37 39.85
N LEU A 475 16.02 -2.04 39.74
CA LEU A 475 14.84 -1.20 39.95
C LEU A 475 14.71 -0.15 38.84
N ALA A 476 13.57 -0.17 38.17
CA ALA A 476 13.11 0.87 37.26
C ALA A 476 11.80 1.48 37.75
N ILE A 477 11.64 2.78 37.54
CA ILE A 477 10.34 3.46 37.71
C ILE A 477 9.78 3.74 36.31
N VAL A 478 8.54 3.33 36.08
CA VAL A 478 7.88 3.47 34.78
C VAL A 478 6.52 4.12 34.97
N ASP A 479 6.19 5.10 34.12
CA ASP A 479 4.86 5.67 34.03
C ASP A 479 3.78 4.58 33.81
N GLU A 480 2.71 4.62 34.60
CA GLU A 480 1.60 3.66 34.57
C GLU A 480 1.00 3.44 33.16
N GLN A 481 0.97 4.46 32.31
CA GLN A 481 0.44 4.31 30.95
C GLN A 481 1.40 3.54 30.04
N LEU A 482 2.69 3.58 30.35
CA LEU A 482 3.76 2.94 29.59
C LEU A 482 4.08 1.52 30.09
N SER A 483 3.74 1.20 31.34
CA SER A 483 3.99 -0.11 31.97
C SER A 483 3.06 -1.22 31.48
N ARG A 484 1.89 -0.88 30.91
CA ARG A 484 0.83 -1.83 30.51
C ARG A 484 1.28 -2.96 29.57
N HIS A 485 2.30 -2.70 28.76
CA HIS A 485 2.81 -3.64 27.77
C HIS A 485 4.07 -4.38 28.25
N LEU A 486 4.55 -4.12 29.48
CA LEU A 486 5.71 -4.76 30.05
C LEU A 486 5.37 -6.16 30.61
N PRO A 487 6.35 -7.09 30.64
CA PRO A 487 6.18 -8.39 31.28
C PRO A 487 5.59 -8.29 32.69
N ARG A 488 4.49 -9.01 32.94
CA ARG A 488 3.80 -8.98 34.25
C ARG A 488 4.72 -9.36 35.41
N GLN A 489 5.67 -10.25 35.16
CA GLN A 489 6.70 -10.67 36.12
C GLN A 489 7.68 -9.55 36.54
N TRP A 490 7.76 -8.44 35.81
CA TRP A 490 8.55 -7.27 36.21
C TRP A 490 7.76 -6.36 37.17
N LEU A 491 6.43 -6.37 37.07
CA LEU A 491 5.51 -5.57 37.90
C LEU A 491 5.28 -6.24 39.26
N THR A 492 6.29 -6.23 40.13
CA THR A 492 6.23 -6.87 41.46
C THR A 492 6.77 -5.96 42.56
N SER A 493 6.14 -6.00 43.74
CA SER A 493 6.60 -5.30 44.95
C SER A 493 7.47 -6.18 45.89
N LEU A 494 7.42 -7.51 45.73
CA LEU A 494 7.84 -8.48 46.76
C LEU A 494 9.36 -8.67 46.92
N LYS A 495 10.19 -8.27 45.96
CA LYS A 495 11.66 -8.47 46.03
C LYS A 495 12.41 -7.39 46.81
N ILE A 496 11.75 -6.29 47.17
CA ILE A 496 12.39 -5.15 47.85
C ILE A 496 12.77 -5.49 49.30
N GLU A 497 12.10 -6.46 49.93
CA GLU A 497 12.33 -6.81 51.35
C GLU A 497 13.44 -7.85 51.61
N LYS A 498 14.06 -8.47 50.59
CA LYS A 498 14.96 -9.64 50.77
C LYS A 498 16.42 -9.50 50.30
N SER A 499 16.97 -8.29 50.13
CA SER A 499 18.29 -8.09 49.51
C SER A 499 19.46 -7.79 50.47
N GLN A 500 19.52 -8.41 51.66
CA GLN A 500 20.75 -8.34 52.50
C GLN A 500 21.56 -9.63 52.62
N THR A 501 21.09 -10.80 52.16
CA THR A 501 21.85 -12.05 52.38
C THR A 501 21.93 -13.07 51.23
N ASP A 502 21.21 -12.94 50.11
CA ASP A 502 21.29 -13.92 49.02
C ASP A 502 21.99 -13.35 47.77
N SER A 503 23.27 -13.68 47.63
CA SER A 503 24.16 -13.30 46.52
C SER A 503 23.88 -14.04 45.19
N SER A 504 22.63 -14.45 44.94
CA SER A 504 22.23 -15.24 43.75
C SER A 504 21.17 -14.56 42.86
N SER A 505 20.82 -13.30 43.14
CA SER A 505 19.65 -12.63 42.52
C SER A 505 19.94 -11.32 41.77
N GLU A 506 21.16 -11.14 41.25
CA GLU A 506 21.62 -9.87 40.64
C GLU A 506 20.88 -9.43 39.35
N ASP A 507 20.04 -10.28 38.74
CA ASP A 507 19.60 -10.10 37.34
C ASP A 507 18.08 -9.98 37.12
N ASN A 508 17.28 -9.73 38.15
CA ASN A 508 15.83 -9.56 38.01
C ASN A 508 15.43 -8.09 37.84
N ILE A 509 14.80 -7.77 36.71
CA ILE A 509 14.18 -6.45 36.47
C ILE A 509 12.96 -6.30 37.37
N THR A 510 12.95 -5.24 38.18
CA THR A 510 11.77 -4.83 38.97
C THR A 510 11.29 -3.49 38.45
N VAL A 511 10.01 -3.39 38.12
CA VAL A 511 9.36 -2.16 37.67
C VAL A 511 8.35 -1.72 38.71
N ILE A 512 8.48 -0.48 39.17
CA ILE A 512 7.48 0.20 39.99
C ILE A 512 6.74 1.21 39.12
N GLU A 513 5.42 1.11 39.10
CA GLU A 513 4.57 2.05 38.39
C GLU A 513 4.51 3.39 39.12
N ALA A 514 4.57 4.47 38.37
CA ALA A 514 4.53 5.83 38.89
C ALA A 514 3.52 6.69 38.13
N PRO A 515 2.92 7.70 38.79
CA PRO A 515 2.09 8.67 38.11
C PRO A 515 2.94 9.54 37.18
N ARG A 516 2.35 9.96 36.06
CA ARG A 516 2.99 10.77 35.02
C ARG A 516 3.42 12.18 35.47
N GLN A 517 2.88 12.69 36.57
CA GLN A 517 3.19 14.05 37.04
C GLN A 517 4.64 14.16 37.53
N SER A 518 5.35 15.18 37.07
CA SER A 518 6.79 15.35 37.32
C SER A 518 7.14 15.45 38.80
N ASP A 519 6.36 16.15 39.63
CA ASP A 519 6.60 16.28 41.07
C ASP A 519 6.57 14.93 41.80
N SER A 520 5.55 14.13 41.54
CA SER A 520 5.39 12.80 42.12
C SER A 520 6.47 11.84 41.63
N MET A 521 6.81 11.91 40.34
CA MET A 521 7.91 11.12 39.76
C MET A 521 9.24 11.46 40.43
N VAL A 522 9.53 12.75 40.63
CA VAL A 522 10.74 13.23 41.30
C VAL A 522 10.79 12.77 42.76
N GLU A 523 9.68 12.83 43.48
CA GLU A 523 9.61 12.32 44.84
C GLU A 523 9.96 10.83 44.89
N LEU A 524 9.37 10.03 44.00
CA LEU A 524 9.66 8.59 43.91
C LEU A 524 11.12 8.32 43.53
N ILE A 525 11.69 9.06 42.58
CA ILE A 525 13.10 8.93 42.20
C ILE A 525 14.01 9.20 43.40
N LYS A 526 13.76 10.28 44.15
CA LYS A 526 14.55 10.66 45.33
C LYS A 526 14.47 9.62 46.45
N LYS A 527 13.30 8.99 46.63
CA LYS A 527 13.06 8.00 47.70
C LYS A 527 13.56 6.60 47.34
N LEU A 528 13.27 6.15 46.14
CA LEU A 528 13.51 4.77 45.69
C LEU A 528 14.86 4.59 45.00
N LYS A 529 15.47 5.68 44.51
CA LYS A 529 16.77 5.71 43.84
C LYS A 529 16.90 4.64 42.74
N PRO A 530 16.01 4.66 41.72
CA PRO A 530 16.04 3.67 40.66
C PRO A 530 17.29 3.81 39.79
N GLN A 531 17.59 2.79 38.99
CA GLN A 531 18.66 2.86 38.00
C GLN A 531 18.18 3.43 36.66
N VAL A 532 16.91 3.18 36.33
CA VAL A 532 16.26 3.63 35.09
C VAL A 532 14.90 4.24 35.41
N VAL A 533 14.57 5.33 34.75
CA VAL A 533 13.26 5.98 34.80
C VAL A 533 12.72 6.07 33.37
N VAL A 534 11.49 5.63 33.15
CA VAL A 534 10.77 5.81 31.88
C VAL A 534 9.47 6.57 32.16
N THR A 535 9.31 7.76 31.60
CA THR A 535 8.16 8.62 31.95
C THR A 535 7.66 9.43 30.76
N GLY A 536 6.34 9.63 30.66
CA GLY A 536 5.78 10.67 29.81
C GLY A 536 5.72 12.01 30.53
N MET A 537 5.23 13.06 29.85
CA MET A 537 4.97 14.35 30.47
C MET A 537 3.47 14.59 30.62
N ALA A 538 3.02 15.10 31.77
CA ALA A 538 1.63 15.52 31.91
C ALA A 538 1.30 16.67 30.94
N GLN A 539 0.06 16.76 30.46
CA GLN A 539 -0.30 17.69 29.37
C GLN A 539 0.05 19.15 29.69
N PHE A 540 -0.19 19.62 30.92
CA PHE A 540 0.14 20.98 31.33
C PHE A 540 1.64 21.21 31.55
N GLU A 541 2.38 20.19 32.00
CA GLU A 541 3.84 20.25 32.20
C GLU A 541 4.60 20.22 30.87
N SER A 542 4.02 19.57 29.86
CA SER A 542 4.63 19.38 28.55
C SER A 542 4.82 20.67 27.73
N VAL A 543 4.28 21.81 28.17
CA VAL A 543 4.34 23.08 27.41
C VAL A 543 5.67 23.83 27.63
N THR A 544 6.28 23.67 28.80
CA THR A 544 7.51 24.39 29.22
C THR A 544 8.62 23.41 29.57
N SER A 545 9.88 23.83 29.51
CA SER A 545 11.02 22.94 29.78
C SER A 545 11.24 22.66 31.28
N SER A 546 10.63 23.43 32.19
CA SER A 546 10.90 23.39 33.64
C SER A 546 10.78 22.00 34.26
N SER A 547 9.68 21.28 33.99
CA SER A 547 9.47 19.93 34.54
C SER A 547 10.47 18.92 33.96
N PHE A 548 10.83 19.06 32.69
CA PHE A 548 11.84 18.20 32.06
C PHE A 548 13.24 18.47 32.61
N GLU A 549 13.62 19.73 32.78
CA GLU A 549 14.86 20.14 33.43
C GLU A 549 14.95 19.60 34.87
N TYR A 550 13.86 19.71 35.64
CA TYR A 550 13.81 19.19 37.00
C TYR A 550 13.98 17.66 37.07
N LEU A 551 13.41 16.92 36.12
CA LEU A 551 13.63 15.48 35.96
C LEU A 551 15.07 15.16 35.57
N LEU A 552 15.66 15.91 34.62
CA LEU A 552 17.05 15.74 34.20
C LEU A 552 18.02 15.96 35.35
N ASP A 553 17.81 17.01 36.14
CA ASP A 553 18.67 17.35 37.27
C ASP A 553 18.54 16.32 38.39
N THR A 554 17.30 15.96 38.76
CA THR A 554 17.04 14.94 39.78
C THR A 554 17.67 13.60 39.40
N THR A 555 17.48 13.14 38.16
CA THR A 555 18.05 11.88 37.69
C THR A 555 19.57 11.93 37.63
N ARG A 556 20.17 13.07 37.26
CA ARG A 556 21.62 13.27 37.30
C ARG A 556 22.17 13.19 38.73
N GLU A 557 21.52 13.85 39.69
CA GLU A 557 21.91 13.85 41.10
C GLU A 557 21.91 12.44 41.70
N ILE A 558 20.89 11.64 41.38
CA ILE A 558 20.76 10.27 41.88
C ILE A 558 21.63 9.26 41.09
N GLY A 559 21.96 9.57 39.84
CA GLY A 559 22.69 8.66 38.94
C GLY A 559 21.78 7.72 38.13
N CYS A 560 20.54 8.12 37.89
CA CYS A 560 19.56 7.39 37.08
C CYS A 560 19.74 7.70 35.59
N ARG A 561 19.39 6.74 34.72
CA ARG A 561 19.09 7.03 33.31
C ARG A 561 17.63 7.43 33.13
N LEU A 562 17.37 8.43 32.29
CA LEU A 562 16.05 8.96 32.03
C LEU A 562 15.62 8.70 30.58
N PHE A 563 14.45 8.09 30.39
CA PHE A 563 13.81 7.95 29.09
C PHE A 563 12.49 8.71 29.11
N VAL A 564 12.36 9.74 28.27
CA VAL A 564 11.16 10.57 28.24
C VAL A 564 10.34 10.28 26.99
N ASP A 565 9.10 9.84 27.18
CA ASP A 565 8.13 9.65 26.11
C ASP A 565 7.42 10.97 25.78
N ILE A 566 7.53 11.40 24.52
CA ILE A 566 6.84 12.60 24.00
C ILE A 566 5.69 12.26 23.03
N SER A 567 5.37 10.98 22.87
CA SER A 567 4.42 10.46 21.87
C SER A 567 3.08 11.18 21.87
N ASP A 568 2.51 11.39 23.06
CA ASP A 568 1.17 11.97 23.20
C ASP A 568 1.16 13.47 22.85
N GLN A 569 2.31 14.15 22.92
CA GLN A 569 2.47 15.58 22.63
C GLN A 569 3.15 15.86 21.28
N PHE A 570 3.67 14.84 20.61
CA PHE A 570 4.26 14.97 19.29
C PHE A 570 3.15 15.15 18.23
N GLU A 571 3.35 16.09 17.32
CA GLU A 571 2.36 16.46 16.30
C GLU A 571 3.09 16.72 14.98
N LEU A 572 2.66 16.01 13.94
CA LEU A 572 3.13 16.23 12.57
C LEU A 572 2.33 17.39 11.97
N SER A 573 2.85 18.60 12.10
CA SER A 573 2.20 19.82 11.64
C SER A 573 3.23 20.85 11.21
N SER A 574 2.84 21.74 10.29
CA SER A 574 3.64 22.91 9.91
C SER A 574 3.72 23.97 11.01
N LEU A 575 2.81 23.92 11.99
CA LEU A 575 2.83 24.73 13.20
C LEU A 575 2.57 23.82 14.41
N PRO A 576 3.56 23.02 14.82
CA PRO A 576 3.38 22.04 15.89
C PRO A 576 3.14 22.74 17.23
N LYS A 577 2.33 22.12 18.09
CA LYS A 577 2.12 22.62 19.47
C LYS A 577 3.42 22.72 20.25
N SER A 578 3.41 23.64 21.21
CA SER A 578 4.53 23.85 22.12
C SER A 578 4.85 22.58 22.92
N ASN A 579 6.08 22.08 22.78
CA ASN A 579 6.62 20.97 23.55
C ASN A 579 7.89 21.41 24.31
N GLY A 580 7.85 21.33 25.63
CA GLY A 580 8.88 21.75 26.57
C GLY A 580 10.19 20.96 26.43
N VAL A 581 10.11 19.67 26.14
CA VAL A 581 11.27 18.81 25.87
C VAL A 581 11.97 19.27 24.59
N LEU A 582 11.21 19.48 23.51
CA LEU A 582 11.78 19.94 22.24
C LEU A 582 12.32 21.38 22.33
N LYS A 583 11.67 22.26 23.09
CA LYS A 583 12.16 23.62 23.40
C LYS A 583 13.50 23.62 24.13
N PHE A 584 13.68 22.69 25.07
CA PHE A 584 14.96 22.49 25.74
C PHE A 584 16.04 22.04 24.72
N LEU A 585 15.72 21.05 23.89
CA LEU A 585 16.65 20.49 22.90
C LEU A 585 17.07 21.46 21.78
N ALA A 586 16.23 22.46 21.50
CA ALA A 586 16.58 23.56 20.60
C ALA A 586 17.70 24.46 21.15
N ARG A 587 17.91 24.48 22.48
CA ARG A 587 18.85 25.38 23.17
C ARG A 587 20.02 24.65 23.82
N THR A 588 19.82 23.40 24.21
CA THR A 588 20.78 22.64 25.02
C THR A 588 20.97 21.25 24.43
N THR A 589 22.19 20.72 24.50
CA THR A 589 22.47 19.33 24.10
C THR A 589 21.79 18.34 25.05
N LEU A 590 21.18 17.27 24.51
CA LEU A 590 20.61 16.22 25.36
C LEU A 590 21.71 15.56 26.22
N PRO A 591 21.59 15.53 27.55
CA PRO A 591 22.57 14.89 28.43
C PRO A 591 22.75 13.40 28.13
N SER A 592 23.95 12.85 28.34
CA SER A 592 24.29 11.44 28.02
C SER A 592 23.47 10.40 28.80
N HIS A 593 22.80 10.81 29.88
CA HIS A 593 21.95 9.95 30.70
C HIS A 593 20.50 9.92 30.27
N ALA A 594 20.14 10.75 29.28
CA ALA A 594 18.78 10.90 28.81
C ALA A 594 18.63 10.45 27.34
N ALA A 595 17.47 9.87 27.02
CA ALA A 595 17.03 9.65 25.64
C ALA A 595 15.54 9.94 25.50
N ILE A 596 15.11 10.32 24.30
CA ILE A 596 13.71 10.66 24.01
C ILE A 596 13.06 9.52 23.25
N ILE A 597 11.86 9.11 23.65
CA ILE A 597 11.03 8.12 22.97
C ILE A 597 9.87 8.85 22.29
N CYS A 598 9.60 8.52 21.04
CA CYS A 598 8.48 9.07 20.30
C CYS A 598 7.83 8.01 19.41
N GLY A 599 6.64 7.58 19.77
CA GLY A 599 5.72 6.76 18.97
C GLY A 599 4.78 7.62 18.16
N LEU A 600 4.53 7.24 16.91
CA LEU A 600 3.61 7.90 15.99
C LEU A 600 2.18 7.35 16.18
N VAL A 601 1.60 7.61 17.36
CA VAL A 601 0.39 6.95 17.87
C VAL A 601 -0.95 7.63 17.50
N LYS A 602 -0.92 8.68 16.68
CA LYS A 602 -2.10 9.50 16.33
C LYS A 602 -2.63 9.24 14.92
N ASN A 603 -2.33 8.06 14.37
CA ASN A 603 -2.70 7.70 13.01
C ASN A 603 -4.22 7.46 12.90
N GLN A 604 -4.90 8.28 12.08
CA GLN A 604 -6.33 8.12 11.82
C GLN A 604 -6.60 7.36 10.51
N VAL A 605 -5.64 7.34 9.58
CA VAL A 605 -5.77 6.64 8.29
C VAL A 605 -5.65 5.13 8.48
N TYR A 606 -4.66 4.71 9.28
CA TYR A 606 -4.33 3.31 9.57
C TYR A 606 -4.15 3.15 11.09
N SER A 607 -5.25 3.03 11.83
CA SER A 607 -5.27 3.18 13.29
C SER A 607 -4.44 2.16 14.08
N ASP A 608 -4.18 0.98 13.51
CA ASP A 608 -3.35 -0.06 14.12
C ASP A 608 -1.90 -0.06 13.58
N LEU A 609 -1.55 0.86 12.69
CA LEU A 609 -0.18 1.07 12.20
C LEU A 609 0.55 1.98 13.17
N GLU A 610 1.66 1.49 13.72
CA GLU A 610 2.55 2.24 14.61
C GLU A 610 3.99 2.13 14.12
N VAL A 611 4.76 3.20 14.33
CA VAL A 611 6.23 3.21 14.30
C VAL A 611 6.67 4.11 15.44
N ALA A 612 7.76 3.76 16.12
CA ALA A 612 8.39 4.61 17.11
C ALA A 612 9.85 4.88 16.75
N PHE A 613 10.40 5.93 17.34
CA PHE A 613 11.83 6.21 17.26
C PHE A 613 12.36 6.70 18.60
N VAL A 614 13.62 6.37 18.86
CA VAL A 614 14.36 6.81 20.03
C VAL A 614 15.48 7.73 19.59
N ILE A 615 15.57 8.90 20.24
CA ILE A 615 16.61 9.89 20.00
C ILE A 615 17.64 9.84 21.14
N SER A 616 18.91 9.70 20.78
CA SER A 616 20.03 9.85 21.70
C SER A 616 21.20 10.58 21.04
N GLU A 617 21.77 11.55 21.74
CA GLU A 617 23.02 12.21 21.35
C GLU A 617 24.26 11.47 21.87
N ASP A 618 24.08 10.42 22.69
CA ASP A 618 25.16 9.52 23.11
C ASP A 618 25.36 8.40 22.07
N LYS A 619 26.51 8.44 21.38
CA LYS A 619 26.89 7.45 20.36
C LYS A 619 26.91 6.01 20.89
N THR A 620 27.23 5.82 22.17
CA THR A 620 27.26 4.51 22.82
C THR A 620 25.86 3.93 22.96
N ILE A 621 24.91 4.79 23.35
CA ILE A 621 23.49 4.43 23.49
C ILE A 621 22.86 4.16 22.13
N TYR A 622 23.08 5.06 21.16
CA TYR A 622 22.61 4.86 19.78
C TYR A 622 23.08 3.51 19.20
N LYS A 623 24.38 3.21 19.29
CA LYS A 623 24.94 1.95 18.78
C LYS A 623 24.36 0.74 19.51
N ALA A 624 24.19 0.82 20.83
CA ALA A 624 23.60 -0.27 21.60
C ALA A 624 22.14 -0.51 21.22
N LEU A 625 21.34 0.54 21.01
CA LEU A 625 19.94 0.43 20.58
C LEU A 625 19.79 -0.20 19.20
N SER A 626 20.61 0.23 18.23
CA SER A 626 20.65 -0.38 16.89
C SER A 626 20.95 -1.89 16.97
N LYS A 627 21.94 -2.26 17.78
CA LYS A 627 22.32 -3.67 17.98
C LYS A 627 21.25 -4.45 18.72
N THR A 628 20.56 -3.86 19.70
CA THR A 628 19.43 -4.51 20.36
C THR A 628 18.26 -4.73 19.40
N MET A 629 18.01 -3.79 18.48
CA MET A 629 17.02 -3.96 17.42
C MET A 629 17.35 -5.16 16.54
N GLU A 630 18.60 -5.28 16.08
CA GLU A 630 19.07 -6.44 15.32
C GLU A 630 18.82 -7.77 16.06
N LEU A 631 19.17 -7.82 17.35
CA LEU A 631 19.14 -9.05 18.14
C LEU A 631 17.73 -9.51 18.53
N LEU A 632 16.76 -8.59 18.70
CA LEU A 632 15.44 -8.94 19.23
C LEU A 632 14.30 -8.77 18.21
N GLN A 633 14.47 -7.92 17.20
CA GLN A 633 13.43 -7.56 16.25
C GLN A 633 13.89 -7.73 14.78
N GLY A 634 15.19 -7.66 14.51
CA GLY A 634 15.75 -7.68 13.16
C GLY A 634 15.70 -6.30 12.52
N ASN A 635 14.51 -5.87 12.09
CA ASN A 635 14.26 -4.56 11.49
C ASN A 635 12.81 -4.10 11.71
N THR A 636 12.56 -2.80 11.52
CA THR A 636 11.20 -2.25 11.47
C THR A 636 10.66 -2.39 10.05
N ALA A 637 9.37 -2.67 9.86
CA ALA A 637 8.80 -2.85 8.53
C ALA A 637 8.98 -1.61 7.63
N LEU A 638 9.55 -1.80 6.44
CA LEU A 638 9.85 -0.74 5.47
C LEU A 638 8.61 0.04 5.04
N ILE A 639 7.49 -0.66 4.79
CA ILE A 639 6.25 0.00 4.32
C ILE A 639 5.66 0.93 5.40
N SER A 640 5.77 0.55 6.69
CA SER A 640 5.36 1.43 7.79
C SER A 640 6.22 2.70 7.83
N GLN A 641 7.52 2.59 7.53
CA GLN A 641 8.41 3.75 7.39
C GLN A 641 8.10 4.59 6.15
N TYR A 642 7.66 3.99 5.04
CA TYR A 642 7.19 4.73 3.86
C TYR A 642 5.95 5.56 4.14
N TYR A 643 4.99 5.04 4.90
CA TYR A 643 3.79 5.79 5.27
C TYR A 643 4.14 7.07 6.02
N TYR A 644 4.80 6.95 7.17
CA TYR A 644 5.17 8.12 7.96
C TYR A 644 6.23 8.99 7.26
N GLY A 645 7.13 8.37 6.49
CA GLY A 645 8.12 9.09 5.69
C GLY A 645 7.46 9.98 4.65
N CYS A 646 6.35 9.56 4.04
CA CYS A 646 5.56 10.42 3.15
C CYS A 646 5.06 11.66 3.91
N LEU A 647 4.47 11.48 5.10
CA LEU A 647 3.98 12.59 5.92
C LEU A 647 5.10 13.59 6.28
N PHE A 648 6.26 13.08 6.72
CA PHE A 648 7.41 13.95 6.99
C PHE A 648 7.92 14.65 5.72
N HIS A 649 7.97 13.93 4.60
CA HIS A 649 8.43 14.49 3.33
C HIS A 649 7.52 15.61 2.86
N GLU A 650 6.20 15.45 2.93
CA GLU A 650 5.26 16.50 2.53
C GLU A 650 5.41 17.76 3.37
N LEU A 651 5.64 17.62 4.67
CA LEU A 651 5.94 18.75 5.57
C LEU A 651 7.29 19.42 5.25
N LEU A 652 8.25 18.70 4.66
CA LEU A 652 9.58 19.23 4.36
C LEU A 652 9.72 19.75 2.91
N ALA A 653 8.95 19.22 1.96
CA ALA A 653 9.15 19.44 0.53
C ALA A 653 8.99 20.89 0.07
N PHE A 654 8.18 21.70 0.77
CA PHE A 654 7.95 23.11 0.44
C PHE A 654 8.87 24.08 1.21
N GLN A 655 9.68 23.58 2.14
CA GLN A 655 10.58 24.43 2.93
C GLN A 655 11.87 24.71 2.15
N LEU A 656 12.31 25.97 2.18
CA LEU A 656 13.63 26.32 1.67
C LEU A 656 14.68 25.76 2.62
N ALA A 657 15.60 24.96 2.07
CA ALA A 657 16.73 24.45 2.83
C ALA A 657 17.51 25.59 3.51
N ASP A 658 17.87 25.38 4.77
CA ASP A 658 18.79 26.25 5.53
C ASP A 658 18.37 27.73 5.67
N ARG A 659 17.05 28.00 5.73
CA ARG A 659 16.51 29.36 5.94
C ARG A 659 17.00 30.04 7.23
N HIS A 660 17.38 29.24 8.23
CA HIS A 660 17.91 29.72 9.49
C HIS A 660 19.23 28.99 9.81
N PRO A 661 20.27 29.71 10.25
CA PRO A 661 21.49 29.07 10.74
C PRO A 661 21.15 28.18 11.95
N PRO A 662 21.86 27.04 12.13
CA PRO A 662 21.68 26.21 13.31
C PRO A 662 21.87 27.04 14.57
N ALA A 663 20.95 26.92 15.53
CA ALA A 663 21.10 27.59 16.82
C ALA A 663 22.37 27.06 17.52
N GLU A 664 23.21 27.97 18.04
CA GLU A 664 24.28 27.58 18.95
C GLU A 664 23.64 27.00 20.22
N ARG A 665 23.89 25.71 20.46
CA ARG A 665 23.40 25.03 21.66
C ARG A 665 24.41 25.15 22.78
N GLU A 666 23.93 25.38 23.98
CA GLU A 666 24.77 25.29 25.18
C GLU A 666 25.27 23.86 25.34
N ALA A 667 26.60 23.71 25.40
CA ALA A 667 27.24 22.46 25.73
C ALA A 667 26.97 22.09 27.20
N GLU A 668 26.89 20.79 27.49
CA GLU A 668 26.68 20.30 28.84
C GLU A 668 27.78 20.82 29.81
N LYS A 669 27.37 21.59 30.83
CA LYS A 669 28.29 22.28 31.76
C LYS A 669 28.75 21.40 32.94
N LEU A 670 28.16 20.21 33.16
CA LEU A 670 28.33 19.41 34.38
C LEU A 670 28.82 17.99 34.06
N LYS A 671 29.78 17.47 34.86
CA LYS A 671 30.27 16.08 34.74
C LYS A 671 29.19 15.09 35.16
N ALA A 672 28.95 14.07 34.33
CA ALA A 672 28.03 12.98 34.61
C ALA A 672 28.42 12.23 35.91
N SER A 673 27.43 11.97 36.76
CA SER A 673 27.54 11.02 37.87
C SER A 673 27.69 9.59 37.33
N LYS A 674 28.22 8.66 38.14
CA LYS A 674 28.38 7.26 37.74
C LYS A 674 26.99 6.61 37.58
N MET A 675 26.53 6.48 36.34
CA MET A 675 25.24 5.88 36.00
C MET A 675 25.37 4.39 35.67
N ILE A 676 24.22 3.69 35.63
CA ILE A 676 24.16 2.31 35.15
C ILE A 676 24.72 2.22 33.72
N GLY A 677 25.74 1.38 33.54
CA GLY A 677 26.25 0.98 32.22
C GLY A 677 25.54 -0.26 31.71
N PHE A 678 25.91 -0.74 30.53
CA PHE A 678 25.46 -2.04 30.08
C PHE A 678 26.16 -3.13 30.92
N PRO A 679 25.44 -4.14 31.43
CA PRO A 679 26.07 -5.28 32.08
C PRO A 679 27.09 -5.95 31.15
N SER A 680 28.16 -6.53 31.71
CA SER A 680 29.18 -7.23 30.90
C SER A 680 28.60 -8.37 30.08
N SER A 681 27.58 -9.05 30.63
CA SER A 681 26.81 -10.11 29.97
C SER A 681 26.01 -9.62 28.76
N VAL A 682 25.54 -8.37 28.75
CA VAL A 682 24.87 -7.77 27.61
C VAL A 682 25.89 -7.22 26.61
N SER A 683 26.92 -6.53 27.11
CA SER A 683 27.97 -5.91 26.30
C SER A 683 28.71 -6.91 25.41
N SER A 684 28.98 -8.11 25.91
CA SER A 684 29.63 -9.17 25.13
C SER A 684 28.75 -9.67 23.98
N VAL A 685 27.44 -9.80 24.21
CA VAL A 685 26.47 -10.27 23.19
C VAL A 685 26.20 -9.21 22.13
N LEU A 686 26.24 -7.92 22.48
CA LEU A 686 26.13 -6.83 21.51
C LEU A 686 27.24 -6.89 20.44
N ASN A 687 28.38 -7.53 20.71
CA ASN A 687 29.43 -7.73 19.69
C ASN A 687 29.07 -8.82 18.66
N HIS A 688 28.07 -9.65 18.91
CA HIS A 688 27.56 -10.63 17.94
C HIS A 688 26.52 -10.04 16.96
N ALA A 689 26.09 -8.80 17.18
CA ALA A 689 25.27 -8.04 16.23
C ALA A 689 26.17 -7.56 15.08
N GLU A 690 26.17 -8.32 13.98
CA GLU A 690 27.06 -8.17 12.83
C GLU A 690 26.49 -7.21 11.76
N LEU A 691 25.17 -7.04 11.66
CA LEU A 691 24.52 -6.17 10.66
C LEU A 691 24.62 -4.68 11.01
N SER A 692 24.72 -4.35 12.28
CA SER A 692 24.86 -2.98 12.78
C SER A 692 26.28 -2.41 12.54
N VAL A 693 26.65 -2.28 11.27
CA VAL A 693 27.91 -1.66 10.81
C VAL A 693 27.74 -0.14 10.74
N THR A 694 28.71 0.63 11.21
CA THR A 694 28.72 2.08 11.02
C THR A 694 29.01 2.39 9.56
N ASP A 695 28.07 3.02 8.86
CA ASP A 695 28.24 3.55 7.50
C ASP A 695 29.55 4.33 7.43
N SER A 696 30.55 3.75 6.76
CA SER A 696 31.75 4.47 6.31
C SER A 696 31.50 4.91 4.87
N ASP A 697 32.28 5.86 4.35
CA ASP A 697 32.11 6.46 3.01
C ASP A 697 32.16 5.48 1.81
N ASN A 698 32.25 4.16 2.05
CA ASN A 698 32.17 3.11 1.05
C ASN A 698 30.74 2.56 0.92
N THR A 699 30.21 2.46 -0.31
CA THR A 699 28.97 1.73 -0.61
C THR A 699 29.12 0.25 -0.25
N LEU A 700 28.57 -0.14 0.91
CA LEU A 700 28.57 -1.51 1.43
C LEU A 700 27.71 -2.43 0.56
N ILE A 701 28.10 -3.71 0.49
CA ILE A 701 27.32 -4.78 -0.18
C ILE A 701 26.98 -5.85 0.85
N HIS A 702 25.69 -6.10 1.08
CA HIS A 702 25.21 -6.98 2.13
C HIS A 702 24.92 -8.41 1.63
N MET A 703 25.83 -9.35 1.91
CA MET A 703 25.60 -10.80 1.79
C MET A 703 25.32 -11.47 3.15
N ASP A 704 24.98 -10.67 4.16
CA ASP A 704 24.84 -11.08 5.56
C ASP A 704 23.40 -10.95 6.11
N VAL A 705 22.42 -10.68 5.24
CA VAL A 705 21.00 -10.48 5.61
C VAL A 705 20.14 -11.71 5.29
N ASP A 706 19.30 -12.12 6.24
CA ASP A 706 18.30 -13.21 6.08
C ASP A 706 17.03 -12.73 5.35
N GLN A 707 17.17 -12.02 4.21
CA GLN A 707 16.06 -11.51 3.39
C GLN A 707 16.32 -11.73 1.90
N SER A 708 15.26 -11.71 1.10
CA SER A 708 15.35 -11.81 -0.36
C SER A 708 15.20 -10.44 -1.01
N PHE A 709 16.22 -10.05 -1.76
CA PHE A 709 16.27 -8.86 -2.63
C PHE A 709 16.12 -9.25 -4.10
N LEU A 710 15.32 -10.29 -4.37
CA LEU A 710 14.94 -10.67 -5.73
C LEU A 710 13.73 -9.85 -6.22
N PRO A 711 13.52 -9.76 -7.55
CA PRO A 711 12.40 -8.99 -8.12
C PRO A 711 11.03 -9.37 -7.53
N ILE A 712 10.24 -8.35 -7.18
CA ILE A 712 8.90 -8.49 -6.62
C ILE A 712 7.92 -8.86 -7.74
N PRO A 713 7.23 -10.02 -7.66
CA PRO A 713 6.23 -10.40 -8.66
C PRO A 713 5.03 -9.44 -8.69
N THR A 714 4.42 -9.28 -9.86
CA THR A 714 3.21 -8.45 -10.05
C THR A 714 2.09 -8.77 -9.06
N PRO A 715 1.71 -10.04 -8.79
CA PRO A 715 0.67 -10.34 -7.80
C PRO A 715 0.99 -9.81 -6.39
N VAL A 716 2.26 -9.82 -6.00
CA VAL A 716 2.71 -9.28 -4.70
C VAL A 716 2.58 -7.76 -4.69
N LYS A 717 3.02 -7.07 -5.75
CA LYS A 717 2.83 -5.60 -5.89
C LYS A 717 1.35 -5.22 -5.84
N ALA A 718 0.49 -6.01 -6.49
CA ALA A 718 -0.96 -5.82 -6.48
C ALA A 718 -1.53 -5.92 -5.06
N ALA A 719 -1.20 -7.00 -4.36
CA ALA A 719 -1.69 -7.25 -3.01
C ALA A 719 -1.21 -6.19 -2.01
N ILE A 720 0.04 -5.71 -2.14
CA ILE A 720 0.57 -4.59 -1.35
C ILE A 720 -0.30 -3.35 -1.59
N PHE A 721 -0.41 -2.91 -2.83
CA PHE A 721 -1.11 -1.67 -3.15
C PHE A 721 -2.58 -1.69 -2.71
N GLU A 722 -3.29 -2.78 -3.03
CA GLU A 722 -4.70 -2.94 -2.67
C GLU A 722 -4.93 -2.92 -1.17
N SER A 723 -4.03 -3.52 -0.39
CA SER A 723 -4.18 -3.54 1.08
C SER A 723 -4.25 -2.14 1.66
N PHE A 724 -3.49 -1.18 1.13
CA PHE A 724 -3.50 0.20 1.60
C PHE A 724 -4.63 1.03 1.00
N VAL A 725 -5.05 0.71 -0.22
CA VAL A 725 -6.13 1.41 -0.91
C VAL A 725 -7.49 1.18 -0.24
N ARG A 726 -7.76 -0.05 0.19
CA ARG A 726 -9.05 -0.43 0.77
C ARG A 726 -9.39 0.38 2.02
N GLN A 727 -10.68 0.48 2.28
CA GLN A 727 -11.26 1.09 3.48
C GLN A 727 -12.16 0.09 4.18
N ASN A 728 -12.32 0.26 5.50
CA ASN A 728 -13.24 -0.52 6.33
C ASN A 728 -13.06 -2.05 6.18
N ILE A 729 -11.81 -2.52 6.21
CA ILE A 729 -11.50 -3.94 6.08
C ILE A 729 -12.09 -4.68 7.29
N ALA A 730 -12.96 -5.67 7.04
CA ALA A 730 -13.60 -6.43 8.10
C ALA A 730 -12.62 -7.42 8.75
N GLU A 731 -12.88 -7.82 10.00
CA GLU A 731 -12.04 -8.78 10.72
C GLU A 731 -11.90 -10.12 9.97
N SER A 732 -12.97 -10.58 9.32
CA SER A 732 -12.95 -11.78 8.48
C SER A 732 -12.05 -11.66 7.25
N GLU A 733 -11.74 -10.45 6.79
CA GLU A 733 -10.86 -10.20 5.64
C GLU A 733 -9.37 -10.12 6.03
N ILE A 734 -9.08 -10.00 7.32
CA ILE A 734 -7.71 -10.01 7.86
C ILE A 734 -7.41 -11.25 8.71
N ASP A 735 -8.39 -12.10 8.99
CA ASP A 735 -8.15 -13.38 9.62
C ASP A 735 -7.44 -14.33 8.65
N VAL A 736 -6.15 -14.56 8.90
CA VAL A 736 -5.28 -15.45 8.12
C VAL A 736 -5.24 -16.88 8.67
N THR A 737 -5.94 -17.17 9.77
CA THR A 737 -5.76 -18.41 10.54
C THR A 737 -6.09 -19.67 9.75
N SER A 738 -7.19 -19.67 9.02
CA SER A 738 -7.55 -20.79 8.13
C SER A 738 -6.51 -20.99 7.03
N ASN A 739 -6.02 -19.91 6.44
CA ASN A 739 -5.05 -19.95 5.34
C ASN A 739 -3.68 -20.46 5.81
N ILE A 740 -3.19 -19.98 6.97
CA ILE A 740 -1.92 -20.46 7.54
C ILE A 740 -2.04 -21.93 7.95
N ARG A 741 -3.18 -22.34 8.51
CA ARG A 741 -3.45 -23.75 8.83
C ARG A 741 -3.32 -24.63 7.60
N GLN A 742 -4.05 -24.29 6.54
CA GLN A 742 -4.01 -25.02 5.26
C GLN A 742 -2.60 -25.02 4.64
N LEU A 743 -1.88 -23.91 4.73
CA LEU A 743 -0.49 -23.81 4.27
C LEU A 743 0.43 -24.80 5.02
N MET A 744 0.31 -24.89 6.35
CA MET A 744 1.15 -25.78 7.16
C MET A 744 0.80 -27.25 6.98
N GLU A 745 -0.49 -27.56 6.84
CA GLU A 745 -0.97 -28.92 6.55
C GLU A 745 -0.52 -29.38 5.16
N SER A 746 -0.71 -28.55 4.12
CA SER A 746 -0.31 -28.89 2.75
C SER A 746 1.21 -28.93 2.54
N SER A 747 1.98 -28.07 3.21
CA SER A 747 3.43 -27.99 3.00
C SER A 747 4.22 -29.03 3.80
N TYR A 748 3.74 -29.40 4.99
CA TYR A 748 4.52 -30.20 5.96
C TYR A 748 3.73 -31.33 6.64
N GLY A 749 2.44 -31.46 6.38
CA GLY A 749 1.55 -32.34 7.14
C GLY A 749 1.57 -31.99 8.63
N PHE A 750 1.68 -30.71 9.01
CA PHE A 750 1.71 -30.34 10.43
C PHE A 750 0.28 -30.37 11.01
N PRO A 751 -0.03 -31.25 11.99
CA PRO A 751 -1.38 -31.44 12.46
C PRO A 751 -1.82 -30.30 13.39
N THR A 752 -2.98 -29.71 13.07
CA THR A 752 -3.62 -28.67 13.88
C THR A 752 -5.01 -29.12 14.35
N ASN A 753 -5.48 -28.58 15.48
CA ASN A 753 -6.82 -28.88 16.01
C ASN A 753 -7.49 -27.59 16.54
N SER A 754 -8.66 -27.72 17.18
CA SER A 754 -9.39 -26.59 17.75
C SER A 754 -8.73 -25.95 18.97
N LYS A 755 -7.72 -26.60 19.56
CA LYS A 755 -6.94 -26.09 20.70
C LYS A 755 -5.60 -25.47 20.26
N THR A 756 -5.28 -25.52 18.97
CA THR A 756 -4.03 -24.93 18.45
C THR A 756 -4.20 -23.42 18.39
N GLU A 757 -3.37 -22.71 19.15
CA GLU A 757 -3.33 -21.25 19.18
C GLU A 757 -2.41 -20.74 18.06
N PHE A 758 -2.85 -19.71 17.35
CA PHE A 758 -2.11 -19.05 16.27
C PHE A 758 -1.73 -17.64 16.71
N ILE A 759 -0.44 -17.38 16.76
CA ILE A 759 0.10 -16.09 17.20
C ILE A 759 0.88 -15.46 16.04
N TYR A 760 0.63 -14.19 15.78
CA TYR A 760 1.25 -13.45 14.68
C TYR A 760 2.09 -12.28 15.23
N ALA A 761 3.23 -12.04 14.60
CA ALA A 761 4.11 -10.91 14.89
C ALA A 761 4.65 -10.30 13.60
N ASP A 762 5.18 -9.08 13.69
CA ASP A 762 5.86 -8.47 12.54
C ASP A 762 7.00 -9.36 12.03
N CYS A 763 7.78 -10.02 12.90
CA CYS A 763 8.85 -10.91 12.47
C CYS A 763 8.94 -12.22 13.28
N PRO A 764 9.47 -13.31 12.68
CA PRO A 764 9.71 -14.57 13.39
C PRO A 764 10.67 -14.42 14.59
N LEU A 765 11.64 -13.51 14.51
CA LEU A 765 12.61 -13.27 15.58
C LEU A 765 11.97 -12.75 16.88
N ALA A 766 10.94 -11.92 16.77
CA ALA A 766 10.20 -11.44 17.93
C ALA A 766 9.42 -12.60 18.61
N LEU A 767 8.80 -13.48 17.82
CA LEU A 767 8.13 -14.69 18.33
C LEU A 767 9.13 -15.64 19.00
N PHE A 768 10.26 -15.90 18.34
CA PHE A 768 11.34 -16.71 18.88
C PHE A 768 11.84 -16.16 20.21
N SER A 769 12.12 -14.85 20.28
CA SER A 769 12.60 -14.20 21.51
C SER A 769 11.64 -14.40 22.69
N LYS A 770 10.32 -14.41 22.44
CA LYS A 770 9.32 -14.71 23.47
C LYS A 770 9.27 -16.20 23.84
N LEU A 771 9.42 -17.11 22.87
CA LEU A 771 9.58 -18.56 23.17
C LEU A 771 10.77 -18.84 24.07
N VAL A 772 11.87 -18.12 23.89
CA VAL A 772 13.04 -18.24 24.77
C VAL A 772 12.69 -17.85 26.22
N LEU A 773 11.83 -16.84 26.43
CA LEU A 773 11.35 -16.50 27.78
C LEU A 773 10.50 -17.62 28.38
N CYS A 774 9.68 -18.31 27.57
CA CYS A 774 8.95 -19.50 28.03
C CYS A 774 9.91 -20.62 28.46
N CYS A 775 10.99 -20.85 27.70
CA CYS A 775 12.03 -21.80 28.06
C CYS A 775 12.67 -21.46 29.42
N ILE A 776 13.03 -20.18 29.62
CA ILE A 776 13.57 -19.69 30.89
C ILE A 776 12.58 -19.89 32.04
N HIS A 777 11.30 -19.57 31.82
CA HIS A 777 10.24 -19.72 32.82
C HIS A 777 10.03 -21.19 33.24
N GLU A 778 10.13 -22.14 32.31
CA GLU A 778 10.07 -23.57 32.63
C GLU A 778 11.36 -24.10 33.30
N GLY A 779 12.43 -23.30 33.38
CA GLY A 779 13.77 -23.73 33.80
C GLY A 779 14.41 -24.70 32.81
N GLY A 780 14.09 -24.55 31.52
CA GLY A 780 14.56 -25.39 30.43
C GLY A 780 15.98 -25.05 29.97
N THR A 781 16.58 -25.98 29.23
CA THR A 781 17.85 -25.77 28.53
C THR A 781 17.58 -25.70 27.04
N LEU A 782 17.91 -24.57 26.40
CA LEU A 782 17.73 -24.36 24.97
C LEU A 782 18.91 -24.95 24.19
N CYS A 783 18.64 -26.06 23.53
CA CYS A 783 19.58 -26.87 22.77
C CYS A 783 19.58 -26.45 21.29
N PHE A 784 20.70 -25.91 20.81
CA PHE A 784 20.91 -25.60 19.40
C PHE A 784 21.84 -26.62 18.74
N PRO A 785 21.54 -27.12 17.52
CA PRO A 785 22.58 -27.71 16.68
C PRO A 785 23.76 -26.74 16.50
N ALA A 786 24.99 -27.24 16.57
CA ALA A 786 26.13 -26.50 16.02
C ALA A 786 25.87 -26.26 14.52
N GLY A 787 26.00 -25.01 14.05
CA GLY A 787 25.48 -24.64 12.72
C GLY A 787 24.01 -24.20 12.69
N SER A 788 23.54 -23.52 13.74
CA SER A 788 22.22 -22.88 13.74
C SER A 788 22.28 -21.41 13.30
N ASN A 789 21.14 -20.81 12.99
CA ASN A 789 21.04 -19.37 12.70
C ASN A 789 21.63 -18.53 13.86
N GLY A 790 22.63 -17.71 13.55
CA GLY A 790 23.37 -16.92 14.52
C GLY A 790 22.54 -15.84 15.20
N SER A 791 21.52 -15.31 14.52
CA SER A 791 20.63 -14.29 15.07
C SER A 791 19.80 -14.85 16.22
N TYR A 792 19.24 -16.06 16.09
CA TYR A 792 18.51 -16.71 17.19
C TYR A 792 19.40 -17.12 18.35
N VAL A 793 20.60 -17.64 18.07
CA VAL A 793 21.57 -17.95 19.12
C VAL A 793 21.94 -16.68 19.89
N SER A 794 22.13 -15.56 19.19
CA SER A 794 22.47 -14.28 19.81
C SER A 794 21.29 -13.67 20.58
N ALA A 795 20.07 -13.78 20.06
CA ALA A 795 18.85 -13.39 20.75
C ALA A 795 18.68 -14.16 22.08
N ALA A 796 18.87 -15.49 22.03
CA ALA A 796 18.79 -16.33 23.22
C ALA A 796 19.86 -16.00 24.27
N LYS A 797 21.10 -15.70 23.81
CA LYS A 797 22.17 -15.21 24.70
C LYS A 797 21.83 -13.85 25.30
N PHE A 798 21.24 -12.94 24.51
CA PHE A 798 20.89 -11.60 24.94
C PHE A 798 19.85 -11.63 26.07
N VAL A 799 18.86 -12.51 25.99
CA VAL A 799 17.86 -12.73 27.06
C VAL A 799 18.34 -13.68 28.16
N LYS A 800 19.62 -14.06 28.16
CA LYS A 800 20.29 -14.91 29.17
C LYS A 800 19.68 -16.31 29.34
N ALA A 801 19.27 -16.94 28.23
CA ALA A 801 18.81 -18.32 28.28
C ALA A 801 19.95 -19.29 28.63
N ASN A 802 19.62 -20.37 29.32
CA ASN A 802 20.55 -21.50 29.48
C ASN A 802 20.66 -22.24 28.14
N ILE A 803 21.80 -22.13 27.47
CA ILE A 803 22.01 -22.67 26.12
C ILE A 803 22.99 -23.84 26.16
N ALA A 804 22.67 -24.89 25.41
CA ALA A 804 23.58 -26.00 25.16
C ALA A 804 23.68 -26.27 23.65
N TYR A 805 24.84 -26.71 23.18
CA TYR A 805 25.08 -26.98 21.76
C TYR A 805 25.15 -28.47 21.48
N ILE A 806 24.31 -28.95 20.56
CA ILE A 806 24.32 -30.33 20.07
C ILE A 806 25.40 -30.41 18.99
N PRO A 807 26.44 -31.26 19.15
CA PRO A 807 27.47 -31.41 18.13
C PRO A 807 26.91 -31.91 16.80
N THR A 808 27.37 -31.32 15.71
CA THR A 808 27.08 -31.71 14.32
C THR A 808 28.40 -31.85 13.57
N SER A 809 28.38 -32.49 12.39
CA SER A 809 29.60 -32.74 11.63
C SER A 809 29.47 -32.37 10.15
N PRO A 810 30.57 -32.03 9.46
CA PRO A 810 30.56 -31.68 8.04
C PRO A 810 30.03 -32.82 7.14
N GLU A 811 30.27 -34.08 7.50
CA GLU A 811 29.88 -35.26 6.71
C GLU A 811 28.35 -35.38 6.60
N GLU A 812 27.63 -34.95 7.64
CA GLU A 812 26.16 -34.91 7.68
C GLU A 812 25.61 -33.54 7.24
N GLY A 813 26.44 -32.67 6.66
CA GLY A 813 26.06 -31.31 6.28
C GLY A 813 25.71 -30.40 7.47
N PHE A 814 26.25 -30.71 8.65
CA PHE A 814 25.89 -30.13 9.95
C PHE A 814 24.42 -30.31 10.35
N LYS A 815 23.73 -31.32 9.81
CA LYS A 815 22.39 -31.71 10.27
C LYS A 815 22.45 -32.40 11.64
N LEU A 816 21.35 -32.34 12.37
CA LEU A 816 21.12 -33.22 13.52
C LEU A 816 20.92 -34.65 13.03
N THR A 817 21.52 -35.62 13.72
CA THR A 817 21.22 -37.05 13.52
C THR A 817 20.56 -37.64 14.77
N GLN A 818 19.79 -38.71 14.58
CA GLN A 818 19.14 -39.46 15.67
C GLN A 818 20.14 -39.83 16.79
N LYS A 819 21.33 -40.33 16.41
CA LYS A 819 22.35 -40.80 17.34
C LYS A 819 22.91 -39.67 18.20
N THR A 820 23.23 -38.53 17.58
CA THR A 820 23.74 -37.34 18.30
C THR A 820 22.69 -36.77 19.24
N VAL A 821 21.43 -36.66 18.81
CA VAL A 821 20.35 -36.15 19.64
C VAL A 821 20.11 -37.08 20.84
N GLU A 822 20.03 -38.39 20.63
CA GLU A 822 19.79 -39.34 21.73
C GLU A 822 20.93 -39.34 22.76
N SER A 823 22.19 -39.26 22.32
CA SER A 823 23.32 -39.17 23.23
C SER A 823 23.30 -37.89 24.05
N PHE A 824 22.91 -36.77 23.43
CA PHE A 824 22.91 -35.46 24.06
C PHE A 824 21.77 -35.30 25.07
N LEU A 825 20.54 -35.70 24.71
CA LEU A 825 19.37 -35.54 25.57
C LEU A 825 19.43 -36.37 26.86
N LYS A 826 20.24 -37.43 26.92
CA LYS A 826 20.55 -38.15 28.17
C LYS A 826 21.21 -37.27 29.24
N THR A 827 21.84 -36.16 28.83
CA THR A 827 22.66 -35.30 29.70
C THR A 827 21.98 -33.98 30.05
N VAL A 828 20.81 -33.69 29.46
CA VAL A 828 20.13 -32.39 29.57
C VAL A 828 18.80 -32.54 30.29
N ASN A 829 18.56 -31.69 31.29
CA ASN A 829 17.27 -31.59 31.96
C ASN A 829 16.34 -30.61 31.21
N LYS A 830 15.07 -30.99 31.07
CA LYS A 830 14.02 -30.20 30.36
C LYS A 830 14.52 -29.61 29.03
N PRO A 831 14.91 -30.46 28.08
CA PRO A 831 15.50 -29.99 26.83
C PRO A 831 14.48 -29.26 25.96
N TRP A 832 14.85 -28.09 25.48
CA TRP A 832 14.17 -27.31 24.45
C TRP A 832 15.01 -27.34 23.17
N ILE A 833 14.59 -28.03 22.13
CA ILE A 833 15.43 -28.26 20.94
C ILE A 833 14.98 -27.35 19.82
N TYR A 834 15.90 -26.56 19.28
CA TYR A 834 15.67 -25.77 18.07
C TYR A 834 16.06 -26.56 16.82
N ILE A 835 15.17 -26.58 15.82
CA ILE A 835 15.40 -27.24 14.53
C ILE A 835 14.97 -26.28 13.41
N SER A 836 15.92 -25.78 12.62
CA SER A 836 15.63 -25.09 11.35
C SER A 836 15.34 -26.15 10.29
N GLY A 837 14.10 -26.25 9.81
CA GLY A 837 13.74 -27.27 8.83
C GLY A 837 12.41 -27.01 8.10
N PRO A 838 12.21 -27.58 6.89
CA PRO A 838 13.09 -28.55 6.23
C PRO A 838 14.48 -28.06 5.82
N THR A 839 14.60 -26.76 5.54
CA THR A 839 15.87 -26.12 5.18
C THR A 839 16.66 -25.70 6.43
N VAL A 840 17.90 -26.15 6.51
CA VAL A 840 18.84 -25.80 7.58
C VAL A 840 19.48 -24.45 7.30
N ASN A 841 19.25 -23.46 8.17
CA ASN A 841 19.98 -22.20 8.14
C ASN A 841 21.13 -22.26 9.17
N PRO A 842 22.42 -22.10 8.76
CA PRO A 842 22.88 -21.50 7.50
C PRO A 842 23.37 -22.41 6.38
N THR A 843 23.39 -23.72 6.56
CA THR A 843 24.07 -24.60 5.58
C THR A 843 23.34 -24.78 4.26
N GLY A 844 22.04 -24.48 4.19
CA GLY A 844 21.22 -24.74 3.01
C GLY A 844 20.96 -26.23 2.75
N GLN A 845 21.27 -27.09 3.72
CA GLN A 845 20.99 -28.52 3.68
C GLN A 845 19.51 -28.81 3.90
N LEU A 846 19.04 -29.97 3.44
CA LEU A 846 17.66 -30.41 3.57
C LEU A 846 17.54 -31.64 4.48
N TYR A 847 16.62 -31.56 5.43
CA TYR A 847 16.18 -32.72 6.20
C TYR A 847 15.19 -33.54 5.38
N LEU A 848 15.47 -34.84 5.23
CA LEU A 848 14.54 -35.81 4.68
C LEU A 848 13.40 -36.09 5.68
N ASN A 849 12.26 -36.55 5.17
CA ASN A 849 11.11 -36.89 6.01
C ASN A 849 11.45 -37.93 7.10
N GLU A 850 12.21 -38.97 6.76
CA GLU A 850 12.62 -40.00 7.73
C GLU A 850 13.64 -39.48 8.76
N GLU A 851 14.51 -38.55 8.37
CA GLU A 851 15.48 -37.95 9.30
C GLU A 851 14.75 -37.18 10.41
N ILE A 852 13.80 -36.31 10.05
CA ILE A 852 13.05 -35.53 11.04
C ILE A 852 12.15 -36.42 11.91
N LYS A 853 11.51 -37.45 11.35
CA LYS A 853 10.71 -38.41 12.13
C LYS A 853 11.54 -39.12 13.20
N ASN A 854 12.76 -39.54 12.84
CA ASN A 854 13.68 -40.21 13.76
C ASN A 854 14.15 -39.26 14.87
N ILE A 855 14.46 -38.00 14.53
CA ILE A 855 14.83 -36.97 15.52
C ILE A 855 13.67 -36.70 16.49
N LEU A 856 12.45 -36.48 15.98
CA LEU A 856 11.28 -36.20 16.80
C LEU A 856 10.93 -37.39 17.70
N SER A 857 11.09 -38.62 17.22
CA SER A 857 10.88 -39.83 18.03
C SER A 857 11.81 -39.90 19.24
N VAL A 858 13.08 -39.50 19.07
CA VAL A 858 14.02 -39.38 20.18
C VAL A 858 13.61 -38.23 21.12
N CYS A 859 13.22 -37.07 20.58
CA CYS A 859 12.78 -35.94 21.39
C CYS A 859 11.58 -36.31 22.29
N ALA A 860 10.62 -37.07 21.75
CA ALA A 860 9.46 -37.56 22.48
C ALA A 860 9.82 -38.52 23.62
N LYS A 861 10.81 -39.40 23.41
CA LYS A 861 11.32 -40.31 24.46
C LYS A 861 11.83 -39.56 25.69
N PHE A 862 12.41 -38.37 25.50
CA PHE A 862 12.94 -37.52 26.58
C PHE A 862 11.98 -36.40 27.02
N GLY A 863 10.76 -36.35 26.47
CA GLY A 863 9.77 -35.31 26.80
C GLY A 863 10.24 -33.90 26.45
N ALA A 864 11.03 -33.75 25.38
CA ALA A 864 11.58 -32.46 24.98
C ALA A 864 10.49 -31.51 24.46
N ARG A 865 10.71 -30.20 24.62
CA ARG A 865 10.01 -29.17 23.84
C ARG A 865 10.77 -28.98 22.53
N VAL A 866 10.12 -29.01 21.38
CA VAL A 866 10.78 -28.85 20.08
C VAL A 866 10.24 -27.60 19.39
N ILE A 867 11.13 -26.70 18.97
CA ILE A 867 10.81 -25.56 18.11
C ILE A 867 11.26 -25.94 16.71
N ILE A 868 10.30 -26.18 15.82
CA ILE A 868 10.58 -26.33 14.39
C ILE A 868 10.42 -24.95 13.76
N ASP A 869 11.49 -24.41 13.18
CA ASP A 869 11.44 -23.17 12.42
C ASP A 869 11.47 -23.43 10.91
N THR A 870 10.38 -23.05 10.24
CA THR A 870 10.17 -23.17 8.80
C THR A 870 10.45 -21.89 8.03
N SER A 871 10.88 -20.82 8.71
CA SER A 871 11.08 -19.48 8.13
C SER A 871 12.05 -19.44 6.95
N PHE A 872 13.03 -20.34 6.93
CA PHE A 872 14.08 -20.40 5.90
C PHE A 872 13.80 -21.40 4.78
N SER A 873 12.58 -21.96 4.74
CA SER A 873 12.15 -22.97 3.76
C SER A 873 11.13 -22.40 2.77
N GLY A 874 10.92 -23.10 1.66
CA GLY A 874 9.99 -22.74 0.59
C GLY A 874 10.65 -22.35 -0.74
N VAL A 875 11.97 -22.53 -0.84
CA VAL A 875 12.76 -22.26 -2.05
C VAL A 875 13.83 -23.34 -2.16
N GLU A 876 13.46 -24.48 -2.71
CA GLU A 876 14.28 -25.70 -2.72
C GLU A 876 14.86 -25.98 -4.12
N PHE A 877 15.98 -25.33 -4.45
CA PHE A 877 16.49 -25.26 -5.83
C PHE A 877 17.36 -26.44 -6.32
N ASN A 878 17.86 -27.32 -5.44
CA ASN A 878 18.52 -28.60 -5.81
C ASN A 878 17.88 -29.79 -5.07
N SER A 879 16.56 -29.92 -5.13
CA SER A 879 15.73 -30.85 -4.33
C SER A 879 15.43 -32.21 -4.98
N LYS A 880 16.19 -32.63 -6.00
CA LYS A 880 15.96 -33.94 -6.64
C LYS A 880 16.06 -35.08 -5.61
N GLY A 881 14.95 -35.82 -5.42
CA GLY A 881 14.86 -36.91 -4.46
C GLY A 881 14.39 -36.51 -3.05
N TRP A 882 13.95 -35.26 -2.85
CA TRP A 882 13.29 -34.82 -1.62
C TRP A 882 11.77 -34.80 -1.81
N ASP A 883 11.06 -35.72 -1.16
CA ASP A 883 9.60 -35.89 -1.29
C ASP A 883 8.78 -34.99 -0.35
N GLY A 884 9.41 -33.94 0.22
CA GLY A 884 8.77 -33.08 1.22
C GLY A 884 8.67 -33.72 2.61
N TRP A 885 8.05 -32.99 3.54
CA TRP A 885 7.72 -33.49 4.87
C TRP A 885 6.24 -33.86 4.97
N ASN A 886 5.94 -34.92 5.70
CA ASN A 886 4.60 -35.20 6.20
C ASN A 886 4.70 -35.69 7.65
N LEU A 887 4.34 -34.80 8.58
CA LEU A 887 4.50 -34.99 10.01
C LEU A 887 3.22 -35.45 10.73
N GLU A 888 2.09 -35.62 10.02
CA GLU A 888 0.76 -35.74 10.62
C GLU A 888 0.66 -36.97 11.53
N ASP A 889 0.84 -38.15 10.94
CA ASP A 889 0.80 -39.44 11.64
C ASP A 889 1.89 -39.53 12.72
N THR A 890 3.05 -38.92 12.46
CA THR A 890 4.20 -38.98 13.37
C THR A 890 3.91 -38.18 14.64
N LEU A 891 3.50 -36.92 14.51
CA LEU A 891 3.21 -36.07 15.66
C LEU A 891 1.98 -36.54 16.42
N ALA A 892 0.94 -37.04 15.74
CA ALA A 892 -0.21 -37.66 16.39
C ALA A 892 0.19 -38.84 17.27
N LYS A 893 1.03 -39.74 16.75
CA LYS A 893 1.56 -40.89 17.49
C LYS A 893 2.43 -40.45 18.68
N LEU A 894 3.39 -39.56 18.47
CA LEU A 894 4.37 -39.16 19.50
C LEU A 894 3.73 -38.37 20.65
N ARG A 895 2.77 -37.48 20.37
CA ARG A 895 2.03 -36.74 21.42
C ARG A 895 1.26 -37.69 22.34
N SER A 896 0.75 -38.81 21.84
CA SER A 896 0.06 -39.81 22.65
C SER A 896 1.00 -40.59 23.59
N GLN A 897 2.29 -40.71 23.23
CA GLN A 897 3.26 -41.50 23.96
C GLN A 897 3.85 -40.75 25.17
N ASN A 898 4.02 -39.44 25.09
CA ASN A 898 4.56 -38.63 26.17
C ASN A 898 3.87 -37.27 26.25
N GLN A 899 3.11 -37.04 27.32
CA GLN A 899 2.39 -35.77 27.52
C GLN A 899 3.30 -34.55 27.72
N SER A 900 4.57 -34.76 28.12
CA SER A 900 5.53 -33.65 28.27
C SER A 900 6.11 -33.19 26.93
N PHE A 901 6.11 -34.06 25.92
CA PHE A 901 6.60 -33.75 24.58
C PHE A 901 5.64 -32.76 23.89
N CYS A 902 6.20 -31.69 23.36
CA CYS A 902 5.45 -30.66 22.64
C CYS A 902 6.27 -30.18 21.45
N VAL A 903 5.60 -29.93 20.33
CA VAL A 903 6.21 -29.39 19.12
C VAL A 903 5.51 -28.10 18.76
N THR A 904 6.29 -27.03 18.77
CA THR A 904 5.88 -25.70 18.37
C THR A 904 6.41 -25.41 16.97
N LEU A 905 5.58 -24.81 16.13
CA LEU A 905 5.97 -24.44 14.77
C LEU A 905 6.13 -22.91 14.68
N LEU A 906 7.36 -22.48 14.44
CA LEU A 906 7.71 -21.11 14.09
C LEU A 906 7.82 -20.99 12.56
N GLY A 907 7.40 -19.86 12.01
CA GLY A 907 7.61 -19.63 10.59
C GLY A 907 7.48 -18.17 10.18
N GLY A 908 7.98 -17.91 8.98
CA GLY A 908 7.88 -16.64 8.26
C GLY A 908 7.44 -16.91 6.82
N LEU A 909 6.80 -15.91 6.21
CA LEU A 909 6.23 -16.06 4.85
C LEU A 909 7.12 -15.48 3.74
N TYR A 910 8.21 -14.78 4.07
CA TYR A 910 8.97 -13.98 3.12
C TYR A 910 9.55 -14.78 1.94
N LEU A 911 10.10 -15.98 2.17
CA LEU A 911 10.59 -16.86 1.09
C LEU A 911 9.46 -17.59 0.35
N LYS A 912 8.40 -17.98 1.06
CA LYS A 912 7.29 -18.78 0.49
C LYS A 912 6.34 -17.97 -0.39
N MET A 913 6.21 -16.69 -0.09
CA MET A 913 5.20 -15.81 -0.68
C MET A 913 5.83 -14.67 -1.48
N LEU A 914 7.16 -14.69 -1.63
CA LEU A 914 7.92 -13.71 -2.39
C LEU A 914 7.66 -12.27 -1.93
N THR A 915 7.41 -12.08 -0.63
CA THR A 915 6.96 -10.80 -0.08
C THR A 915 8.09 -9.79 0.11
N ALA A 916 9.29 -10.07 -0.43
CA ALA A 916 10.39 -9.12 -0.65
C ALA A 916 10.74 -8.20 0.53
N GLY A 917 10.81 -8.72 1.75
CA GLY A 917 11.12 -7.90 2.94
C GLY A 917 9.89 -7.36 3.70
N ILE A 918 8.68 -7.75 3.28
CA ILE A 918 7.49 -7.62 4.14
C ILE A 918 7.54 -8.73 5.17
N ASN A 919 7.77 -8.31 6.41
CA ASN A 919 7.90 -9.19 7.54
C ASN A 919 6.51 -9.64 8.00
N PHE A 920 6.34 -10.96 8.14
CA PHE A 920 5.18 -11.58 8.79
C PHE A 920 5.63 -12.89 9.44
N GLY A 921 5.66 -12.91 10.76
CA GLY A 921 5.95 -14.10 11.57
C GLY A 921 4.68 -14.75 12.09
N PHE A 922 4.66 -16.08 12.14
CA PHE A 922 3.59 -16.86 12.76
C PHE A 922 4.15 -17.94 13.68
N LEU A 923 3.36 -18.29 14.69
CA LEU A 923 3.68 -19.28 15.70
C LEU A 923 2.45 -20.13 16.01
N LEU A 924 2.60 -21.46 15.96
CA LEU A 924 1.54 -22.41 16.34
C LEU A 924 1.91 -23.11 17.65
N LEU A 925 1.03 -23.00 18.64
CA LEU A 925 1.16 -23.62 19.95
C LEU A 925 0.01 -24.60 20.21
N ASP A 926 0.31 -25.80 20.68
CA ASP A 926 -0.66 -26.86 20.92
C ASP A 926 -0.77 -27.29 22.40
N HIS A 927 0.12 -26.77 23.26
CA HIS A 927 0.24 -27.17 24.65
C HIS A 927 -0.26 -26.07 25.61
N PRO A 928 -1.34 -26.29 26.39
CA PRO A 928 -1.98 -25.24 27.21
C PRO A 928 -1.03 -24.47 28.13
N ALA A 929 -0.17 -25.18 28.88
CA ALA A 929 0.78 -24.52 29.79
C ALA A 929 1.77 -23.59 29.07
N LEU A 930 2.12 -23.92 27.80
CA LEU A 930 3.02 -23.10 27.00
C LEU A 930 2.27 -21.89 26.42
N ILE A 931 1.00 -22.05 26.03
CA ILE A 931 0.12 -20.96 25.60
C ILE A 931 -0.04 -19.94 26.74
N ASP A 932 -0.37 -20.40 27.95
CA ASP A 932 -0.51 -19.54 29.14
C ASP A 932 0.80 -18.82 29.47
N ALA A 933 1.94 -19.54 29.42
CA ALA A 933 3.25 -18.96 29.62
C ALA A 933 3.57 -17.89 28.56
N PHE A 934 3.27 -18.14 27.28
CA PHE A 934 3.52 -17.19 26.22
C PHE A 934 2.71 -15.90 26.39
N HIS A 935 1.41 -16.01 26.70
CA HIS A 935 0.56 -14.84 26.95
C HIS A 935 0.94 -14.03 28.20
N SER A 936 1.72 -14.61 29.12
CA SER A 936 2.27 -13.88 30.26
C SER A 936 3.36 -12.85 29.89
N PHE A 937 3.89 -12.92 28.66
CA PHE A 937 4.89 -12.00 28.10
C PHE A 937 4.28 -11.06 27.04
N PRO A 938 3.62 -9.95 27.44
CA PRO A 938 3.14 -8.92 26.51
C PRO A 938 4.29 -8.23 25.75
N GLY A 939 3.95 -7.30 24.85
CA GLY A 939 4.92 -6.47 24.12
C GLY A 939 5.33 -7.00 22.75
N LEU A 940 4.61 -7.99 22.21
CA LEU A 940 4.80 -8.44 20.83
C LEU A 940 4.20 -7.41 19.86
N SER A 941 5.01 -6.92 18.92
CA SER A 941 4.52 -6.10 17.81
C SER A 941 3.67 -6.95 16.88
N LYS A 942 2.41 -6.56 16.69
CA LYS A 942 1.44 -7.32 15.90
C LYS A 942 1.45 -6.81 14.45
N PRO A 943 1.27 -7.69 13.46
CA PRO A 943 1.12 -7.28 12.07
C PRO A 943 -0.09 -6.37 11.93
N HIS A 944 0.15 -5.25 11.25
CA HIS A 944 -0.89 -4.31 10.83
C HIS A 944 -1.96 -5.00 9.98
N SER A 945 -3.21 -4.50 10.07
CA SER A 945 -4.36 -4.96 9.31
C SER A 945 -4.10 -5.06 7.79
N THR A 946 -3.37 -4.11 7.19
CA THR A 946 -3.05 -4.18 5.75
C THR A 946 -2.08 -5.31 5.42
N ILE A 947 -1.12 -5.61 6.28
CA ILE A 947 -0.20 -6.76 6.09
C ILE A 947 -0.98 -8.08 6.20
N LYS A 948 -1.90 -8.19 7.17
CA LYS A 948 -2.76 -9.36 7.29
C LYS A 948 -3.64 -9.56 6.07
N TYR A 949 -4.26 -8.48 5.58
CA TYR A 949 -5.06 -8.51 4.36
C TYR A 949 -4.24 -8.98 3.16
N GLN A 950 -3.05 -8.40 2.98
CA GLN A 950 -2.12 -8.77 1.91
C GLN A 950 -1.75 -10.26 1.99
N VAL A 951 -1.35 -10.73 3.17
CA VAL A 951 -0.99 -12.14 3.39
C VAL A 951 -2.16 -13.06 3.06
N LYS A 952 -3.36 -12.75 3.56
CA LYS A 952 -4.57 -13.52 3.26
C LYS A 952 -4.80 -13.61 1.75
N LYS A 953 -4.78 -12.47 1.06
CA LYS A 953 -5.00 -12.39 -0.38
C LYS A 953 -3.99 -13.22 -1.16
N LEU A 954 -2.72 -13.13 -0.81
CA LEU A 954 -1.67 -13.90 -1.48
C LEU A 954 -1.80 -15.41 -1.21
N LEU A 955 -2.25 -15.81 -0.01
CA LEU A 955 -2.50 -17.22 0.31
C LEU A 955 -3.69 -17.76 -0.50
N ASP A 956 -4.79 -17.01 -0.60
CA ASP A 956 -5.93 -17.35 -1.44
C ASP A 956 -5.55 -17.45 -2.93
N GLN A 957 -4.69 -16.54 -3.42
CA GLN A 957 -4.21 -16.56 -4.80
C GLN A 957 -3.30 -17.74 -5.10
N ARG A 958 -2.43 -18.13 -4.16
CA ARG A 958 -1.55 -19.30 -4.31
C ARG A 958 -2.32 -20.57 -4.61
N GLU A 959 -3.49 -20.72 -4.01
CA GLU A 959 -4.35 -21.89 -4.17
C GLU A 959 -5.16 -21.85 -5.47
N ARG A 960 -5.45 -20.66 -5.98
CA ARG A 960 -6.36 -20.45 -7.12
C ARG A 960 -5.67 -20.17 -8.45
N THR A 961 -4.43 -19.68 -8.42
CA THR A 961 -3.74 -19.16 -9.61
C THR A 961 -2.33 -19.72 -9.76
N ALA A 962 -1.93 -20.01 -11.01
CA ALA A 962 -0.59 -20.51 -11.31
C ALA A 962 0.50 -19.42 -11.29
N GLU A 963 0.14 -18.14 -11.30
CA GLU A 963 1.07 -17.02 -11.42
C GLU A 963 2.09 -16.96 -10.28
N LEU A 964 1.63 -17.05 -9.02
CA LEU A 964 2.51 -17.00 -7.87
C LEU A 964 3.42 -18.23 -7.82
N SER A 965 2.90 -19.41 -8.13
CA SER A 965 3.68 -20.66 -8.21
C SER A 965 4.75 -20.59 -9.29
N ASN A 966 4.43 -20.04 -10.47
CA ASN A 966 5.40 -19.82 -11.54
C ASN A 966 6.49 -18.83 -11.13
N ALA A 967 6.14 -17.76 -10.41
CA ALA A 967 7.10 -16.79 -9.88
C ALA A 967 8.05 -17.43 -8.85
N VAL A 968 7.57 -18.34 -8.00
CA VAL A 968 8.42 -19.10 -7.06
C VAL A 968 9.42 -19.95 -7.83
N SER A 969 8.97 -20.70 -8.84
CA SER A 969 9.87 -21.53 -9.67
C SER A 969 10.90 -20.69 -10.44
N GLN A 970 10.55 -19.47 -10.87
CA GLN A 970 11.53 -18.54 -11.47
C GLN A 970 12.60 -18.12 -10.46
N GLN A 971 12.22 -17.78 -9.22
CA GLN A 971 13.18 -17.44 -8.19
C GLN A 971 14.09 -18.62 -7.81
N GLU A 972 13.55 -19.84 -7.73
CA GLU A 972 14.35 -21.06 -7.52
C GLU A 972 15.42 -21.23 -8.60
N ASN A 973 15.06 -21.01 -9.87
CA ASN A 973 16.01 -21.08 -10.99
C ASN A 973 17.11 -20.01 -10.92
N ILE A 974 16.75 -18.78 -10.51
CA ILE A 974 17.70 -17.68 -10.29
C ILE A 974 18.68 -18.09 -9.18
N LEU A 975 18.17 -18.55 -8.04
CA LEU A 975 18.99 -18.94 -6.90
C LEU A 975 19.87 -20.17 -7.20
N ALA A 976 19.36 -21.15 -7.94
CA ALA A 976 20.16 -22.28 -8.43
C ALA A 976 21.37 -21.81 -9.26
N SER A 977 21.13 -20.86 -10.16
CA SER A 977 22.15 -20.32 -11.06
C SER A 977 23.18 -19.50 -10.30
N ARG A 978 22.72 -18.65 -9.37
CA ARG A 978 23.58 -17.85 -8.49
C ARG A 978 24.40 -18.71 -7.54
N TYR A 979 23.82 -19.76 -6.96
CA TYR A 979 24.56 -20.73 -6.15
C TYR A 979 25.72 -21.35 -6.95
N LYS A 980 25.47 -21.84 -8.17
CA LYS A 980 26.52 -22.41 -9.03
C LYS A 980 27.64 -21.41 -9.31
N LEU A 981 27.30 -20.16 -9.60
CA LEU A 981 28.27 -19.11 -9.90
C LEU A 981 29.07 -18.70 -8.67
N LEU A 982 28.41 -18.49 -7.52
CA LEU A 982 29.07 -18.17 -6.25
C LEU A 982 29.99 -19.31 -5.81
N LYS A 983 29.51 -20.56 -5.85
CA LYS A 983 30.31 -21.75 -5.51
C LYS A 983 31.59 -21.80 -6.34
N LYS A 984 31.47 -21.72 -7.67
CA LYS A 984 32.63 -21.69 -8.58
C LYS A 984 33.60 -20.56 -8.24
N THR A 985 33.09 -19.37 -7.94
CA THR A 985 33.91 -18.20 -7.61
C THR A 985 34.66 -18.39 -6.30
N LEU A 986 33.96 -18.82 -5.24
CA LEU A 986 34.54 -19.11 -3.92
C LEU A 986 35.62 -20.20 -4.01
N GLU A 987 35.34 -21.32 -4.67
CA GLU A 987 36.30 -22.41 -4.87
C GLU A 987 37.54 -21.94 -5.63
N SER A 988 37.36 -21.15 -6.71
CA SER A 988 38.47 -20.56 -7.46
C SER A 988 39.30 -19.52 -6.67
N CYS A 989 38.72 -19.00 -5.59
CA CYS A 989 39.38 -18.11 -4.64
C CYS A 989 39.89 -18.84 -3.40
N GLY A 990 39.88 -20.19 -3.39
CA GLY A 990 40.46 -20.99 -2.32
C GLY A 990 39.62 -21.04 -1.04
N TRP A 991 38.30 -21.00 -1.19
CA TRP A 991 37.34 -21.35 -0.16
C TRP A 991 36.82 -22.78 -0.37
N ASP A 992 36.61 -23.52 0.72
CA ASP A 992 35.93 -24.81 0.71
C ASP A 992 34.42 -24.60 0.93
N VAL A 993 33.62 -24.79 -0.11
CA VAL A 993 32.18 -24.52 -0.10
C VAL A 993 31.41 -25.77 0.32
N LEU A 994 30.56 -25.65 1.34
CA LEU A 994 29.60 -26.69 1.70
C LEU A 994 28.47 -26.72 0.67
N GLU A 995 28.03 -27.91 0.28
CA GLU A 995 26.93 -28.05 -0.67
C GLU A 995 25.62 -27.49 -0.08
N ALA A 996 24.88 -26.72 -0.89
CA ALA A 996 23.58 -26.17 -0.53
C ALA A 996 22.51 -26.63 -1.52
N HIS A 997 21.35 -27.02 -0.98
CA HIS A 997 20.22 -27.55 -1.74
C HIS A 997 18.99 -26.65 -1.71
N SER A 998 18.93 -25.70 -0.77
CA SER A 998 17.76 -24.87 -0.52
C SER A 998 18.12 -23.56 0.19
N GLY A 999 17.16 -22.62 0.19
CA GLY A 999 17.22 -21.36 0.90
C GLY A 999 18.02 -20.31 0.14
N ILE A 1000 18.60 -19.37 0.89
CA ILE A 1000 19.40 -18.27 0.31
C ILE A 1000 20.83 -18.24 0.82
N SER A 1001 21.21 -19.19 1.69
CA SER A 1001 22.49 -19.21 2.41
C SER A 1001 23.46 -20.20 1.78
N VAL A 1002 24.73 -19.80 1.71
CA VAL A 1002 25.86 -20.62 1.27
C VAL A 1002 26.96 -20.48 2.31
N VAL A 1003 27.50 -21.61 2.76
CA VAL A 1003 28.51 -21.65 3.83
C VAL A 1003 29.84 -22.12 3.26
N ALA A 1004 30.92 -21.39 3.55
CA ALA A 1004 32.25 -21.70 3.02
C ALA A 1004 33.36 -21.38 4.02
N LYS A 1005 34.44 -22.17 3.96
CA LYS A 1005 35.63 -22.03 4.81
C LYS A 1005 36.80 -21.42 4.04
N PRO A 1006 37.48 -20.37 4.53
CA PRO A 1006 38.57 -19.66 3.83
C PRO A 1006 39.91 -20.41 3.93
N SER A 1007 39.95 -21.69 3.60
CA SER A 1007 41.07 -22.59 3.92
C SER A 1007 42.43 -22.14 3.39
N THR A 1008 42.48 -21.43 2.26
CA THR A 1008 43.74 -20.92 1.71
C THR A 1008 44.19 -19.57 2.26
N TYR A 1009 43.38 -18.89 3.07
CA TYR A 1009 43.68 -17.56 3.63
C TYR A 1009 44.19 -17.62 5.06
N LEU A 1010 43.82 -18.64 5.82
CA LEU A 1010 44.21 -18.78 7.22
C LEU A 1010 45.74 -18.73 7.38
N GLY A 1011 46.20 -17.82 8.22
CA GLY A 1011 47.62 -17.57 8.48
C GLY A 1011 48.34 -16.67 7.46
N LYS A 1012 47.69 -16.20 6.40
CA LYS A 1012 48.24 -15.19 5.48
C LYS A 1012 48.03 -13.78 6.04
N THR A 1013 48.83 -12.82 5.57
CA THR A 1013 48.71 -11.42 5.97
C THR A 1013 47.95 -10.64 4.91
N VAL A 1014 47.18 -9.65 5.33
CA VAL A 1014 46.54 -8.67 4.43
C VAL A 1014 46.83 -7.26 4.94
N LYS A 1015 47.11 -6.34 4.01
CA LYS A 1015 47.38 -4.93 4.30
C LYS A 1015 46.32 -4.04 3.65
N THR A 1016 45.80 -3.11 4.43
CA THR A 1016 44.92 -2.04 3.94
C THR A 1016 45.69 -0.71 3.88
N SER A 1017 45.64 -0.03 2.73
CA SER A 1017 46.20 1.31 2.54
C SER A 1017 45.06 2.30 2.26
N SER A 1018 44.55 2.94 3.31
CA SER A 1018 43.70 4.12 3.21
C SER A 1018 44.00 5.09 4.36
N ASP A 1019 43.93 6.39 4.06
CA ASP A 1019 44.56 7.53 4.75
C ASP A 1019 44.09 7.85 6.19
N SER A 1020 43.43 6.93 6.89
CA SER A 1020 43.08 7.15 8.32
C SER A 1020 43.15 5.92 9.24
N SER A 1021 43.45 4.72 8.75
CA SER A 1021 43.84 3.59 9.62
C SER A 1021 44.45 2.43 8.80
N SER A 1022 45.77 2.34 8.76
CA SER A 1022 46.45 1.17 8.19
C SER A 1022 46.19 -0.06 9.07
N TRP A 1023 45.45 -1.05 8.58
CA TRP A 1023 45.27 -2.34 9.24
C TRP A 1023 46.11 -3.40 8.52
N GLU A 1024 47.06 -4.00 9.25
CA GLU A 1024 47.83 -5.18 8.86
C GLU A 1024 47.52 -6.28 9.86
N GLY A 1025 47.01 -7.41 9.38
CA GLY A 1025 46.59 -8.52 10.22
C GLY A 1025 46.86 -9.86 9.58
N LYS A 1026 47.27 -10.84 10.41
CA LYS A 1026 47.33 -12.24 10.02
C LYS A 1026 45.92 -12.82 10.11
N LEU A 1027 45.42 -13.35 9.00
CA LEU A 1027 44.06 -13.82 8.88
C LEU A 1027 43.81 -15.09 9.70
N ASP A 1028 42.68 -15.11 10.40
CA ASP A 1028 42.19 -16.26 11.16
C ASP A 1028 40.65 -16.35 11.06
N ASP A 1029 40.07 -17.35 11.72
CA ASP A 1029 38.62 -17.62 11.69
C ASP A 1029 37.77 -16.48 12.29
N THR A 1030 38.37 -15.58 13.08
CA THR A 1030 37.67 -14.51 13.79
C THR A 1030 37.74 -13.17 13.07
N ASN A 1031 38.83 -12.90 12.34
CA ASN A 1031 39.07 -11.60 11.71
C ASN A 1031 38.79 -11.58 10.20
N ILE A 1032 38.55 -12.73 9.56
CA ILE A 1032 38.33 -12.81 8.10
C ILE A 1032 37.16 -11.93 7.62
N ARG A 1033 36.07 -11.87 8.40
CA ARG A 1033 34.91 -11.02 8.12
C ARG A 1033 35.30 -9.55 8.12
N GLU A 1034 35.99 -9.10 9.16
CA GLU A 1034 36.40 -7.70 9.32
C GLU A 1034 37.41 -7.30 8.24
N ALA A 1035 38.33 -8.20 7.91
CA ALA A 1035 39.28 -8.02 6.82
C ALA A 1035 38.55 -7.80 5.48
N MET A 1036 37.58 -8.65 5.16
CA MET A 1036 36.81 -8.56 3.91
C MET A 1036 35.99 -7.28 3.82
N LEU A 1037 35.31 -6.91 4.91
CA LEU A 1037 34.56 -5.67 5.02
C LEU A 1037 35.46 -4.44 4.81
N LYS A 1038 36.60 -4.36 5.52
CA LYS A 1038 37.52 -3.21 5.44
C LYS A 1038 38.22 -3.06 4.10
N THR A 1039 38.54 -4.18 3.45
CA THR A 1039 39.29 -4.18 2.18
C THR A 1039 38.40 -4.00 0.95
N THR A 1040 37.18 -4.55 0.97
CA THR A 1040 36.32 -4.62 -0.23
C THR A 1040 34.93 -4.02 -0.05
N GLY A 1041 34.51 -3.72 1.18
CA GLY A 1041 33.15 -3.29 1.48
C GLY A 1041 32.10 -4.41 1.45
N LEU A 1042 32.51 -5.69 1.35
CA LEU A 1042 31.60 -6.83 1.35
C LEU A 1042 31.28 -7.28 2.78
N CYS A 1043 30.00 -7.29 3.14
CA CYS A 1043 29.50 -7.76 4.42
C CYS A 1043 29.10 -9.25 4.31
N ILE A 1044 29.70 -10.10 5.15
CA ILE A 1044 29.42 -11.55 5.27
C ILE A 1044 29.23 -11.90 6.75
N ASN A 1045 28.64 -13.06 7.08
CA ASN A 1045 28.58 -13.49 8.48
C ASN A 1045 29.80 -14.32 8.87
N SER A 1046 30.28 -14.11 10.11
CA SER A 1046 31.47 -14.79 10.60
C SER A 1046 31.20 -16.25 11.03
N SER A 1047 32.29 -16.97 11.33
CA SER A 1047 32.25 -18.29 11.97
C SER A 1047 31.58 -18.28 13.35
N SER A 1048 31.62 -17.15 14.05
CA SER A 1048 30.93 -16.99 15.34
C SER A 1048 29.42 -16.89 15.17
N TRP A 1049 28.96 -16.27 14.08
CA TRP A 1049 27.55 -16.19 13.74
C TRP A 1049 27.03 -17.54 13.23
N THR A 1050 27.77 -18.24 12.37
CA THR A 1050 27.34 -19.58 11.91
C THR A 1050 27.37 -20.62 13.03
N GLY A 1051 28.21 -20.42 14.05
CA GLY A 1051 28.46 -21.41 15.09
C GLY A 1051 29.21 -22.64 14.58
N ILE A 1052 29.82 -22.55 13.40
CA ILE A 1052 30.61 -23.61 12.78
C ILE A 1052 32.07 -23.12 12.68
N PRO A 1053 33.03 -23.78 13.36
CA PRO A 1053 34.43 -23.34 13.37
C PRO A 1053 35.02 -23.13 11.96
N GLY A 1054 35.43 -21.90 11.68
CA GLY A 1054 36.07 -21.49 10.42
C GLY A 1054 35.14 -21.27 9.22
N TYR A 1055 33.84 -21.52 9.34
CA TYR A 1055 32.91 -21.38 8.21
C TYR A 1055 32.15 -20.05 8.26
N CYS A 1056 32.24 -19.26 7.20
CA CYS A 1056 31.49 -18.01 7.03
C CYS A 1056 30.22 -18.26 6.19
N ARG A 1057 29.22 -17.39 6.33
CA ARG A 1057 28.00 -17.43 5.51
C ARG A 1057 27.98 -16.29 4.50
N PHE A 1058 27.51 -16.62 3.30
CA PHE A 1058 27.18 -15.74 2.20
C PHE A 1058 25.71 -15.94 1.84
N THR A 1059 25.02 -14.88 1.40
CA THR A 1059 23.67 -15.01 0.82
C THR A 1059 23.66 -14.76 -0.68
N ILE A 1060 22.72 -15.38 -1.39
CA ILE A 1060 22.62 -15.33 -2.86
C ILE A 1060 21.37 -14.59 -3.36
N ALA A 1061 20.50 -14.13 -2.47
CA ALA A 1061 19.27 -13.40 -2.80
C ALA A 1061 19.47 -11.87 -2.81
N LEU A 1062 20.41 -11.37 -3.61
CA LEU A 1062 20.72 -9.94 -3.77
C LEU A 1062 20.06 -9.33 -5.02
N GLU A 1063 20.11 -8.01 -5.16
CA GLU A 1063 19.86 -7.37 -6.46
C GLU A 1063 20.92 -7.85 -7.49
N ASP A 1064 20.57 -7.93 -8.78
CA ASP A 1064 21.48 -8.41 -9.83
C ASP A 1064 22.81 -7.65 -9.86
N GLY A 1065 22.76 -6.32 -9.79
CA GLY A 1065 23.96 -5.47 -9.77
C GLY A 1065 24.84 -5.73 -8.54
N ASP A 1066 24.23 -5.91 -7.36
CA ASP A 1066 24.96 -6.17 -6.12
C ASP A 1066 25.54 -7.58 -6.06
N PHE A 1067 24.85 -8.58 -6.62
CA PHE A 1067 25.39 -9.94 -6.71
C PHE A 1067 26.67 -9.99 -7.56
N GLU A 1068 26.68 -9.36 -8.74
CA GLU A 1068 27.86 -9.30 -9.60
C GLU A 1068 29.02 -8.51 -8.96
N ARG A 1069 28.70 -7.40 -8.30
CA ARG A 1069 29.68 -6.65 -7.50
C ARG A 1069 30.25 -7.48 -6.36
N ALA A 1070 29.42 -8.30 -5.69
CA ALA A 1070 29.85 -9.16 -4.61
C ALA A 1070 30.85 -10.22 -5.07
N LEU A 1071 30.60 -10.87 -6.22
CA LEU A 1071 31.55 -11.81 -6.84
C LEU A 1071 32.88 -11.11 -7.14
N THR A 1072 32.83 -9.88 -7.65
CA THR A 1072 34.02 -9.06 -7.91
C THR A 1072 34.77 -8.74 -6.62
N CYS A 1073 34.08 -8.43 -5.51
CA CYS A 1073 34.70 -8.20 -4.21
C CYS A 1073 35.40 -9.46 -3.67
N ILE A 1074 34.80 -10.64 -3.82
CA ILE A 1074 35.43 -11.93 -3.44
C ILE A 1074 36.76 -12.12 -4.19
N VAL A 1075 36.78 -11.88 -5.50
CA VAL A 1075 37.99 -11.99 -6.33
C VAL A 1075 39.04 -10.93 -5.94
N LYS A 1076 38.63 -9.67 -5.70
CA LYS A 1076 39.52 -8.60 -5.24
C LYS A 1076 40.17 -8.94 -3.91
N PHE A 1077 39.40 -9.50 -2.97
CA PHE A 1077 39.92 -9.91 -1.66
C PHE A 1077 41.05 -10.93 -1.82
N ARG A 1078 40.86 -11.97 -2.65
CA ARG A 1078 41.91 -12.95 -2.98
C ARG A 1078 43.21 -12.26 -3.44
N ASP A 1079 43.10 -11.25 -4.30
CA ASP A 1079 44.25 -10.55 -4.88
C ASP A 1079 44.99 -9.65 -3.88
N MET A 1080 44.39 -9.35 -2.72
CA MET A 1080 44.99 -8.57 -1.64
C MET A 1080 45.65 -9.44 -0.56
N VAL A 1081 45.24 -10.69 -0.42
CA VAL A 1081 45.76 -11.60 0.63
C VAL A 1081 47.11 -12.20 0.22
N GLY A 1082 48.13 -11.99 1.04
CA GLY A 1082 49.50 -12.51 0.80
C GLY A 1082 50.40 -11.60 -0.04
N LYS A 1083 49.97 -10.36 -0.29
CA LYS A 1083 50.83 -9.23 -0.70
C LYS A 1083 51.19 -8.40 0.52
#